data_AF-A0A6A6YDX8-F1
#
_entry.id   AF-A0A6A6YDX8-F1
#
_cell.length_a   1.000
_cell.length_b   1.000
_cell.length_c   1.000
_cell.angle_alpha   90.00
_cell.angle_beta   90.00
_cell.angle_gamma   90.00
#
_symmetry.space_group_name_H-M   'P 1'
#
loop_
_entity.id
_entity.type
_entity.pdbx_description
1 polymer ?
#
loop_
_entity_poly.entity_id
_entity_poly.type
_entity_poly.pdbx_seq_one_letter_code
_entity_poly.pdbx_strand_id
1 'polypeptide(L)'
;MSETFDWSFPGLDKAHFTALANLLSLRNGGQVEEAWLPDDVLEEYYDDELKKKFLDCLAEFAANRKGGRAVVATAMKESEDSVTLWIARNEGFPELERPVYDRLGKLLGRLSGSQGLGEEAVKKELWNEMLAYHQDRIQGDSIPSLRADFKALGNSMSIGNHTTLENELLDFRQLLFDVAKTGQSTTDQYSKIATSAYELRMRKRTGEALYSSPGATSKTKKLWMDISLLARLRVTFEKFGETALAFPSFNEVTIILLPRDSTSIASPKCSLNLKQTFGILNLSLDGDTIGSVLLNKCNVKKAGKEFTIRQKQRLNTHCEVQLLLFLSRNEPSIHTILPYFGCSKYSCFACARLLKAHGKFATRGCHGRLFKSWSLPEVAELRPGQADQIGKALVQVQKDIKRELKSAIKRNVLPAKTSAIGGSSVFPSAAKHSRRESDVERWRLESEQKRVAEAFKRMTLEETQSISHMPTTTSLSEDTWLGYHQELDEELGECRHCDRTTSRKCSVCNKDFYCSELCEQKRSGYHLFTCARRPLTSADFLWRFLVRDELPTDADTEVFEDFGFSHLPSFADRSKLLGLYQGLYLLGEVTAEDLHKWRTEGTLIANIKAFYYRIPEASRGGYFPWFLKHTHILESPISGKEAAESMITTFFDQACTYLDPEDQGKKPQELKPDAKAACYIMLAEVLHMGHPNPIEENYYLHGILAGVRESGSLIKLMDSHGLKGPSFRHLESFLSVPPSGPHKSVWGLKQFLAISQPTEYPPDASIRFDYGFKNCRNFEETCTLMEIYKQLLQQADPLDLHEACLAGKLFEFAEKFHKIKEEWRRLMETMYPL
;
A
#
# COMPACT_ATOMS: atom_id res chain seq x y z
N MET A 1 18.64 -33.56 10.55
CA MET A 1 18.61 -34.41 9.34
C MET A 1 18.16 -33.54 8.18
N SER A 2 18.70 -33.74 6.98
CA SER A 2 18.18 -33.09 5.78
C SER A 2 16.90 -33.78 5.32
N GLU A 3 15.99 -33.01 4.74
CA GLU A 3 14.72 -33.49 4.19
C GLU A 3 14.80 -33.63 2.66
N THR A 4 13.88 -34.41 2.11
CA THR A 4 13.65 -34.50 0.66
C THR A 4 12.18 -34.24 0.39
N PHE A 5 11.89 -33.29 -0.50
CA PHE A 5 10.56 -33.17 -1.08
C PHE A 5 10.46 -34.13 -2.28
N ASP A 6 9.50 -35.04 -2.22
CA ASP A 6 9.08 -35.83 -3.36
C ASP A 6 7.55 -35.89 -3.50
N TRP A 7 7.09 -36.46 -4.63
CA TRP A 7 5.68 -36.52 -4.98
C TRP A 7 4.88 -37.63 -4.29
N SER A 8 5.47 -38.37 -3.34
CA SER A 8 4.76 -39.30 -2.44
C SER A 8 4.17 -38.62 -1.21
N PHE A 9 4.43 -37.30 -1.03
CA PHE A 9 3.90 -36.51 0.06
C PHE A 9 2.36 -36.65 0.21
N PRO A 10 1.82 -36.83 1.43
CA PRO A 10 0.40 -37.11 1.65
C PRO A 10 -0.55 -36.11 0.97
N GLY A 11 -1.44 -36.64 0.12
CA GLY A 11 -2.44 -35.85 -0.62
C GLY A 11 -1.96 -35.36 -2.00
N LEU A 12 -0.73 -35.65 -2.40
CA LEU A 12 -0.22 -35.44 -3.75
C LEU A 12 -0.09 -36.75 -4.53
N ASP A 13 -0.21 -36.63 -5.85
CA ASP A 13 0.27 -37.61 -6.82
C ASP A 13 0.72 -36.84 -8.07
N LYS A 14 1.90 -37.19 -8.60
CA LYS A 14 2.54 -36.46 -9.71
C LYS A 14 1.73 -36.52 -11.00
N ALA A 15 1.11 -37.66 -11.30
CA ALA A 15 0.32 -37.85 -12.50
C ALA A 15 -1.03 -37.12 -12.40
N HIS A 16 -1.68 -37.18 -11.24
CA HIS A 16 -2.93 -36.47 -10.91
C HIS A 16 -2.73 -34.96 -11.01
N PHE A 17 -1.69 -34.42 -10.36
CA PHE A 17 -1.37 -32.99 -10.42
C PHE A 17 -1.08 -32.54 -11.85
N THR A 18 -0.19 -33.25 -12.55
CA THR A 18 0.17 -32.95 -13.95
C THR A 18 -1.05 -33.00 -14.88
N ALA A 19 -1.96 -33.97 -14.67
CA ALA A 19 -3.21 -34.07 -15.41
C ALA A 19 -4.13 -32.88 -15.18
N LEU A 20 -4.36 -32.49 -13.92
CA LEU A 20 -5.22 -31.37 -13.56
C LEU A 20 -4.66 -30.02 -14.03
N ALA A 21 -3.36 -29.78 -13.84
CA ALA A 21 -2.69 -28.56 -14.31
C ALA A 21 -2.72 -28.44 -15.84
N ASN A 22 -2.43 -29.53 -16.57
CA ASN A 22 -2.51 -29.53 -18.03
C ASN A 22 -3.95 -29.34 -18.53
N LEU A 23 -4.96 -29.91 -17.84
CA LEU A 23 -6.36 -29.70 -18.16
C LEU A 23 -6.76 -28.23 -17.97
N LEU A 24 -6.41 -27.61 -16.85
CA LEU A 24 -6.70 -26.20 -16.60
C LEU A 24 -5.96 -25.27 -17.58
N SER A 25 -4.75 -25.63 -18.03
CA SER A 25 -4.03 -24.90 -19.09
C SER A 25 -4.66 -24.96 -20.50
N LEU A 26 -5.76 -25.70 -20.67
CA LEU A 26 -6.60 -25.68 -21.88
C LEU A 26 -7.71 -24.62 -21.77
N ARG A 27 -8.21 -24.33 -20.56
CA ARG A 27 -9.31 -23.40 -20.29
C ARG A 27 -8.91 -22.01 -20.77
N ASN A 28 -9.67 -21.44 -21.70
CA ASN A 28 -9.42 -20.11 -22.29
C ASN A 28 -7.93 -19.81 -22.60
N GLY A 29 -7.21 -20.76 -23.23
CA GLY A 29 -5.78 -20.61 -23.55
C GLY A 29 -4.83 -20.62 -22.34
N GLY A 30 -5.32 -21.09 -21.19
CA GLY A 30 -4.67 -21.11 -19.89
C GLY A 30 -5.07 -19.97 -18.96
N GLN A 31 -5.94 -19.04 -19.37
CA GLN A 31 -6.42 -17.98 -18.46
C GLN A 31 -7.39 -18.57 -17.44
N VAL A 32 -7.07 -18.44 -16.15
CA VAL A 32 -7.84 -18.99 -15.03
C VAL A 32 -8.66 -17.89 -14.34
N GLU A 33 -8.02 -16.76 -14.09
CA GLU A 33 -8.56 -15.59 -13.38
C GLU A 33 -8.09 -14.29 -14.07
N GLU A 34 -8.63 -13.14 -13.69
CA GLU A 34 -8.13 -11.85 -14.19
C GLU A 34 -6.75 -11.52 -13.58
N ALA A 35 -6.03 -10.57 -14.20
CA ALA A 35 -4.76 -10.12 -13.66
C ALA A 35 -4.99 -9.22 -12.44
N TRP A 36 -4.35 -9.53 -11.33
CA TRP A 36 -4.48 -8.80 -10.06
C TRP A 36 -3.12 -8.32 -9.53
N LEU A 37 -3.15 -7.18 -8.87
CA LEU A 37 -2.08 -6.68 -8.00
C LEU A 37 -2.34 -7.20 -6.57
N PRO A 38 -1.32 -7.35 -5.72
CA PRO A 38 -1.53 -7.63 -4.30
C PRO A 38 -2.55 -6.64 -3.73
N ASP A 39 -3.41 -7.12 -2.82
CA ASP A 39 -4.19 -6.21 -1.99
C ASP A 39 -3.20 -5.33 -1.23
N ASP A 40 -3.41 -4.01 -1.21
CA ASP A 40 -2.51 -3.06 -0.55
C ASP A 40 -2.38 -3.45 0.92
N VAL A 41 -1.22 -4.01 1.29
CA VAL A 41 -0.90 -4.33 2.68
C VAL A 41 -0.73 -2.99 3.39
N LEU A 42 -1.45 -2.81 4.49
CA LEU A 42 -1.44 -1.58 5.27
C LEU A 42 0.00 -1.17 5.60
N GLU A 43 0.34 0.07 5.22
CA GLU A 43 1.58 0.79 5.54
C GLU A 43 2.88 0.01 5.29
N GLU A 44 3.23 -0.16 4.00
CA GLU A 44 4.60 -0.50 3.63
C GLU A 44 5.55 0.70 3.88
N TYR A 45 6.59 0.50 4.68
CA TYR A 45 7.69 1.47 4.84
C TYR A 45 8.30 1.82 3.47
N TYR A 46 8.61 3.10 3.26
CA TYR A 46 9.18 3.62 2.00
C TYR A 46 10.42 2.84 1.52
N ASP A 47 11.29 2.47 2.45
CA ASP A 47 12.51 1.71 2.18
C ASP A 47 12.23 0.32 1.57
N ASP A 48 11.17 -0.32 2.04
CA ASP A 48 10.71 -1.62 1.58
C ASP A 48 10.14 -1.53 0.16
N GLU A 49 9.39 -0.47 -0.15
CA GLU A 49 8.87 -0.21 -1.49
C GLU A 49 10.03 0.06 -2.48
N LEU A 50 11.08 0.76 -2.06
CA LEU A 50 12.28 1.01 -2.86
C LEU A 50 13.03 -0.31 -3.15
N LYS A 51 13.24 -1.16 -2.14
CA LYS A 51 13.85 -2.50 -2.27
C LYS A 51 13.04 -3.43 -3.18
N LYS A 52 11.70 -3.43 -3.08
CA LYS A 52 10.79 -4.19 -3.97
C LYS A 52 10.92 -3.72 -5.42
N LYS A 53 10.94 -2.40 -5.66
CA LYS A 53 11.16 -1.79 -6.99
C LYS A 53 12.55 -2.12 -7.55
N PHE A 54 13.59 -2.14 -6.72
CA PHE A 54 14.94 -2.55 -7.12
C PHE A 54 14.97 -4.01 -7.59
N LEU A 55 14.41 -4.94 -6.82
CA LEU A 55 14.36 -6.36 -7.19
C LEU A 55 13.61 -6.58 -8.51
N ASP A 56 12.49 -5.90 -8.70
CA ASP A 56 11.75 -5.88 -9.97
C ASP A 56 12.61 -5.40 -11.14
N CYS A 57 13.31 -4.28 -10.97
CA CYS A 57 14.19 -3.73 -12.00
C CYS A 57 15.36 -4.68 -12.30
N LEU A 58 15.97 -5.30 -11.29
CA LEU A 58 17.01 -6.32 -11.44
C LEU A 58 16.50 -7.54 -12.23
N ALA A 59 15.27 -7.98 -11.97
CA ALA A 59 14.63 -9.04 -12.74
C ALA A 59 14.37 -8.61 -14.20
N GLU A 60 13.91 -7.38 -14.44
CA GLU A 60 13.67 -6.85 -15.79
C GLU A 60 14.97 -6.65 -16.60
N PHE A 61 16.08 -6.28 -15.95
CA PHE A 61 17.43 -6.28 -16.51
C PHE A 61 17.90 -7.69 -16.90
N ALA A 62 17.93 -8.61 -15.92
CA ALA A 62 18.41 -9.97 -16.13
C ALA A 62 17.56 -10.77 -17.15
N ALA A 63 16.31 -10.36 -17.35
CA ALA A 63 15.45 -10.82 -18.42
C ALA A 63 15.80 -10.17 -19.77
N ASN A 64 17.08 -10.20 -20.18
CA ASN A 64 17.60 -9.49 -21.35
C ASN A 64 17.11 -10.00 -22.72
N ARG A 65 16.36 -11.10 -22.80
CA ARG A 65 15.81 -11.69 -24.04
C ARG A 65 14.29 -11.72 -24.06
N LYS A 66 13.69 -11.78 -25.25
CA LYS A 66 12.23 -11.87 -25.43
C LYS A 66 11.71 -13.29 -25.20
N GLY A 67 10.50 -13.39 -24.64
CA GLY A 67 9.76 -14.66 -24.49
C GLY A 67 9.60 -15.14 -23.04
N GLY A 68 9.10 -16.36 -22.87
CA GLY A 68 8.86 -16.98 -21.55
C GLY A 68 10.10 -17.60 -20.91
N ARG A 69 11.08 -18.02 -21.73
CA ARG A 69 12.32 -18.69 -21.28
C ARG A 69 13.29 -17.74 -20.57
N ALA A 70 13.26 -16.47 -20.91
CA ALA A 70 14.07 -15.42 -20.30
C ALA A 70 13.35 -14.67 -19.16
N VAL A 71 12.24 -15.22 -18.63
CA VAL A 71 11.60 -14.65 -17.43
C VAL A 71 12.50 -14.94 -16.23
N VAL A 72 12.57 -13.96 -15.33
CA VAL A 72 13.48 -13.94 -14.17
C VAL A 72 12.69 -13.62 -12.91
N ALA A 73 13.10 -14.25 -11.80
CA ALA A 73 12.75 -13.88 -10.44
C ALA A 73 14.02 -13.53 -9.65
N THR A 74 13.90 -12.61 -8.70
CA THR A 74 15.00 -12.10 -7.84
C THR A 74 14.59 -12.06 -6.38
N ALA A 75 15.55 -12.23 -5.47
CA ALA A 75 15.37 -12.03 -4.03
C ALA A 75 16.60 -11.34 -3.44
N MET A 76 16.45 -10.69 -2.28
CA MET A 76 17.56 -10.10 -1.53
C MET A 76 17.54 -10.49 -0.06
N LYS A 77 18.74 -10.55 0.51
CA LYS A 77 19.00 -10.56 1.94
C LYS A 77 20.00 -9.46 2.24
N GLU A 78 19.69 -8.70 3.28
CA GLU A 78 20.47 -7.55 3.72
C GLU A 78 21.25 -7.92 4.99
N SER A 79 22.38 -7.28 5.17
CA SER A 79 23.21 -7.23 6.37
C SER A 79 23.73 -5.80 6.51
N GLU A 80 24.42 -5.49 7.60
CA GLU A 80 24.80 -4.11 7.96
C GLU A 80 25.47 -3.33 6.82
N ASP A 81 26.51 -3.89 6.21
CA ASP A 81 27.27 -3.31 5.08
C ASP A 81 27.22 -4.13 3.78
N SER A 82 26.41 -5.21 3.73
CA SER A 82 26.38 -6.09 2.55
C SER A 82 24.98 -6.56 2.16
N VAL A 83 24.80 -6.79 0.86
CA VAL A 83 23.56 -7.30 0.28
C VAL A 83 23.85 -8.49 -0.63
N THR A 84 23.15 -9.59 -0.39
CA THR A 84 23.18 -10.78 -1.25
C THR A 84 21.92 -10.80 -2.12
N LEU A 85 22.12 -10.83 -3.43
CA LEU A 85 21.08 -10.82 -4.46
C LEU A 85 21.06 -12.16 -5.19
N TRP A 86 19.96 -12.89 -5.14
CA TRP A 86 19.78 -14.14 -5.89
C TRP A 86 18.96 -13.90 -7.14
N ILE A 87 19.38 -14.49 -8.27
CA ILE A 87 18.71 -14.34 -9.57
C ILE A 87 18.44 -15.71 -10.19
N ALA A 88 17.17 -16.03 -10.45
CA ALA A 88 16.73 -17.25 -11.13
C ALA A 88 16.17 -16.92 -12.52
N ARG A 89 16.65 -17.57 -13.59
CA ARG A 89 16.10 -17.43 -14.96
C ARG A 89 15.51 -18.75 -15.45
N ASN A 90 14.33 -18.70 -16.07
CA ASN A 90 13.61 -19.89 -16.54
C ASN A 90 14.47 -20.86 -17.40
N GLU A 91 15.39 -20.35 -18.24
CA GLU A 91 16.32 -21.17 -19.02
C GLU A 91 17.75 -21.29 -18.48
N GLY A 92 18.03 -20.69 -17.31
CA GLY A 92 19.35 -20.61 -16.70
C GLY A 92 20.22 -19.47 -17.26
N PHE A 93 21.34 -19.22 -16.59
CA PHE A 93 22.40 -18.32 -17.04
C PHE A 93 23.57 -19.15 -17.62
N PRO A 94 24.02 -18.90 -18.85
CA PRO A 94 25.28 -19.44 -19.34
C PRO A 94 26.46 -18.75 -18.64
N GLU A 95 27.55 -19.49 -18.46
CA GLU A 95 28.75 -19.06 -17.71
C GLU A 95 29.32 -17.71 -18.19
N LEU A 96 29.23 -17.43 -19.49
CA LEU A 96 29.68 -16.16 -20.10
C LEU A 96 28.95 -14.91 -19.57
N GLU A 97 27.77 -15.07 -18.97
CA GLU A 97 27.03 -13.95 -18.38
C GLU A 97 27.52 -13.60 -16.96
N ARG A 98 28.21 -14.51 -16.24
CA ARG A 98 28.66 -14.27 -14.86
C ARG A 98 29.50 -12.99 -14.67
N PRO A 99 30.52 -12.68 -15.52
CA PRO A 99 31.35 -11.49 -15.32
C PRO A 99 30.58 -10.17 -15.39
N VAL A 100 29.44 -10.13 -16.10
CA VAL A 100 28.56 -8.95 -16.17
C VAL A 100 27.93 -8.69 -14.81
N TYR A 101 27.49 -9.73 -14.10
CA TYR A 101 26.88 -9.60 -12.77
C TYR A 101 27.94 -9.36 -11.68
N ASP A 102 29.13 -9.95 -11.81
CA ASP A 102 30.28 -9.61 -10.95
C ASP A 102 30.68 -8.13 -11.11
N ARG A 103 30.65 -7.59 -12.34
CA ARG A 103 30.91 -6.18 -12.61
C ARG A 103 29.75 -5.29 -12.14
N LEU A 104 28.50 -5.72 -12.30
CA LEU A 104 27.32 -5.01 -11.81
C LEU A 104 27.37 -4.84 -10.27
N GLY A 105 27.63 -5.91 -9.52
CA GLY A 105 27.77 -5.83 -8.06
C GLY A 105 28.84 -4.85 -7.62
N LYS A 106 30.04 -4.92 -8.23
CA LYS A 106 31.14 -3.98 -7.97
C LYS A 106 30.79 -2.53 -8.30
N LEU A 107 30.00 -2.28 -9.34
CA LEU A 107 29.57 -0.92 -9.71
C LEU A 107 28.51 -0.37 -8.77
N LEU A 108 27.58 -1.19 -8.29
CA LEU A 108 26.61 -0.81 -7.27
C LEU A 108 27.32 -0.49 -5.93
N GLY A 109 28.28 -1.32 -5.50
CA GLY A 109 29.07 -1.05 -4.29
C GLY A 109 29.92 0.21 -4.37
N ARG A 110 30.61 0.41 -5.50
CA ARG A 110 31.34 1.67 -5.76
C ARG A 110 30.43 2.89 -5.77
N LEU A 111 29.15 2.74 -6.15
CA LEU A 111 28.20 3.85 -6.21
C LEU A 111 27.74 4.25 -4.80
N SER A 112 27.47 3.27 -3.93
CA SER A 112 27.05 3.50 -2.53
C SER A 112 28.05 4.38 -1.75
N GLY A 113 29.35 4.10 -1.89
CA GLY A 113 30.42 4.88 -1.26
C GLY A 113 30.90 6.13 -2.03
N SER A 114 30.21 6.56 -3.09
CA SER A 114 30.67 7.67 -3.95
C SER A 114 29.90 8.98 -3.75
N GLN A 115 30.57 10.10 -4.02
CA GLN A 115 29.95 11.44 -4.01
C GLN A 115 30.52 12.31 -5.15
N GLY A 116 29.69 13.23 -5.67
CA GLY A 116 30.10 14.27 -6.61
C GLY A 116 30.65 13.71 -7.93
N LEU A 117 31.85 14.16 -8.35
CA LEU A 117 32.45 13.73 -9.61
C LEU A 117 32.75 12.22 -9.68
N GLY A 118 32.95 11.56 -8.53
CA GLY A 118 33.12 10.10 -8.47
C GLY A 118 31.83 9.35 -8.78
N GLU A 119 30.70 9.87 -8.30
CA GLU A 119 29.36 9.29 -8.50
C GLU A 119 28.97 9.29 -9.99
N GLU A 120 29.15 10.42 -10.68
CA GLU A 120 28.81 10.53 -12.11
C GLU A 120 29.70 9.63 -13.00
N ALA A 121 30.97 9.45 -12.62
CA ALA A 121 31.87 8.51 -13.30
C ALA A 121 31.39 7.05 -13.14
N VAL A 122 31.00 6.64 -11.92
CA VAL A 122 30.47 5.30 -11.64
C VAL A 122 29.11 5.08 -12.32
N LYS A 123 28.22 6.08 -12.29
CA LYS A 123 26.94 6.09 -13.03
C LYS A 123 27.16 5.88 -14.53
N LYS A 124 28.14 6.56 -15.13
CA LYS A 124 28.50 6.37 -16.54
C LYS A 124 29.05 4.96 -16.83
N GLU A 125 29.90 4.42 -15.96
CA GLU A 125 30.38 3.03 -16.08
C GLU A 125 29.25 1.99 -15.99
N LEU A 126 28.31 2.18 -15.06
CA LEU A 126 27.12 1.35 -14.86
C LEU A 126 26.19 1.40 -16.06
N TRP A 127 25.89 2.60 -16.58
CA TRP A 127 25.03 2.76 -17.75
C TRP A 127 25.61 2.08 -18.99
N ASN A 128 26.92 2.20 -19.21
CA ASN A 128 27.61 1.55 -20.32
C ASN A 128 27.59 0.01 -20.21
N GLU A 129 27.77 -0.56 -19.01
CA GLU A 129 27.66 -2.01 -18.78
C GLU A 129 26.24 -2.50 -19.09
N MET A 130 25.22 -1.77 -18.62
CA MET A 130 23.82 -2.12 -18.86
C MET A 130 23.45 -2.05 -20.34
N LEU A 131 23.94 -1.04 -21.07
CA LEU A 131 23.75 -0.94 -22.51
C LEU A 131 24.44 -2.08 -23.27
N ALA A 132 25.67 -2.45 -22.89
CA ALA A 132 26.40 -3.55 -23.50
C ALA A 132 25.66 -4.89 -23.33
N TYR A 133 25.17 -5.19 -22.11
CA TYR A 133 24.41 -6.43 -21.84
C TYR A 133 23.06 -6.50 -22.58
N HIS A 134 22.45 -5.36 -22.90
CA HIS A 134 21.19 -5.28 -23.63
C HIS A 134 21.30 -5.03 -25.14
N GLN A 135 22.50 -4.82 -25.68
CA GLN A 135 22.75 -4.46 -27.08
C GLN A 135 21.97 -5.33 -28.08
N ASP A 136 22.08 -6.66 -27.98
CA ASP A 136 21.40 -7.61 -28.88
C ASP A 136 19.88 -7.42 -28.91
N ARG A 137 19.26 -7.08 -27.78
CA ARG A 137 17.81 -6.86 -27.70
C ARG A 137 17.41 -5.45 -28.11
N ILE A 138 18.27 -4.45 -27.91
CA ILE A 138 18.03 -3.10 -28.42
C ILE A 138 18.03 -3.14 -29.96
N GLN A 139 19.08 -3.75 -30.53
CA GLN A 139 19.29 -3.88 -31.97
C GLN A 139 18.34 -4.86 -32.65
N GLY A 140 18.13 -6.06 -32.09
CA GLY A 140 17.40 -7.16 -32.73
C GLY A 140 15.88 -7.17 -32.50
N ASP A 141 15.40 -6.64 -31.38
CA ASP A 141 13.98 -6.64 -31.01
C ASP A 141 13.39 -5.22 -30.93
N SER A 142 14.01 -4.34 -30.16
CA SER A 142 13.39 -3.10 -29.68
C SER A 142 13.32 -2.02 -30.77
N ILE A 143 14.45 -1.69 -31.40
CA ILE A 143 14.50 -0.74 -32.51
C ILE A 143 13.67 -1.23 -33.72
N PRO A 144 13.76 -2.50 -34.17
CA PRO A 144 12.91 -3.00 -35.27
C PRO A 144 11.41 -2.92 -34.98
N SER A 145 10.98 -3.23 -33.77
CA SER A 145 9.56 -3.19 -33.37
C SER A 145 9.04 -1.75 -33.31
N LEU A 146 9.79 -0.81 -32.72
CA LEU A 146 9.48 0.62 -32.73
C LEU A 146 9.43 1.19 -34.16
N ARG A 147 10.41 0.87 -35.01
CA ARG A 147 10.41 1.26 -36.43
C ARG A 147 9.18 0.73 -37.17
N ALA A 148 8.71 -0.47 -36.85
CA ALA A 148 7.49 -1.02 -37.44
C ALA A 148 6.23 -0.29 -36.96
N ASP A 149 6.13 0.02 -35.67
CA ASP A 149 5.01 0.78 -35.09
C ASP A 149 4.92 2.20 -35.68
N PHE A 150 6.04 2.91 -35.79
CA PHE A 150 6.08 4.23 -36.45
C PHE A 150 5.73 4.15 -37.94
N LYS A 151 6.18 3.12 -38.67
CA LYS A 151 5.75 2.89 -40.06
C LYS A 151 4.25 2.62 -40.18
N ALA A 152 3.66 1.92 -39.21
CA ALA A 152 2.23 1.62 -39.19
C ALA A 152 1.35 2.85 -38.91
N LEU A 153 1.88 3.88 -38.24
CA LEU A 153 1.22 5.16 -38.00
C LEU A 153 1.30 6.12 -39.21
N GLY A 154 2.38 6.05 -40.00
CA GLY A 154 2.58 6.89 -41.18
C GLY A 154 3.23 8.25 -40.85
N ASN A 155 3.25 9.17 -41.82
CA ASN A 155 3.90 10.48 -41.67
C ASN A 155 3.03 11.54 -40.97
N SER A 156 1.71 11.36 -40.92
CA SER A 156 0.79 12.26 -40.21
C SER A 156 0.43 11.66 -38.85
N MET A 157 1.29 11.88 -37.85
CA MET A 157 0.97 11.60 -36.46
C MET A 157 0.17 12.77 -35.86
N SER A 158 -1.04 13.00 -36.37
CA SER A 158 -1.97 13.92 -35.72
C SER A 158 -2.48 13.28 -34.42
N ILE A 159 -1.97 13.76 -33.29
CA ILE A 159 -2.30 13.27 -31.94
C ILE A 159 -3.02 14.41 -31.20
N GLY A 160 -4.12 14.87 -31.80
CA GLY A 160 -4.91 16.01 -31.29
C GLY A 160 -4.16 17.34 -31.42
N ASN A 161 -4.42 18.26 -30.50
CA ASN A 161 -3.87 19.63 -30.54
C ASN A 161 -2.53 19.72 -29.76
N HIS A 162 -1.60 18.80 -29.97
CA HIS A 162 -0.39 18.66 -29.14
C HIS A 162 0.92 18.74 -29.93
N THR A 163 1.13 19.87 -30.62
CA THR A 163 2.31 20.15 -31.47
C THR A 163 3.66 19.81 -30.80
N THR A 164 3.83 20.11 -29.51
CA THR A 164 5.06 19.77 -28.76
C THR A 164 5.29 18.25 -28.66
N LEU A 165 4.25 17.47 -28.40
CA LEU A 165 4.34 16.01 -28.30
C LEU A 165 4.56 15.36 -29.68
N GLU A 166 3.96 15.93 -30.73
CA GLU A 166 4.16 15.50 -32.11
C GLU A 166 5.62 15.69 -32.53
N ASN A 167 6.24 16.82 -32.17
CA ASN A 167 7.66 17.08 -32.37
C ASN A 167 8.54 16.08 -31.60
N GLU A 168 8.29 15.86 -30.30
CA GLU A 168 9.07 14.92 -29.48
C GLU A 168 9.01 13.47 -29.99
N LEU A 169 7.85 13.05 -30.50
CA LEU A 169 7.67 11.74 -31.14
C LEU A 169 8.32 11.69 -32.54
N LEU A 170 8.41 12.82 -33.25
CA LEU A 170 9.14 12.92 -34.52
C LEU A 170 10.66 12.89 -34.31
N ASP A 171 11.18 13.55 -33.28
CA ASP A 171 12.59 13.52 -32.89
C ASP A 171 13.02 12.11 -32.47
N PHE A 172 12.23 11.45 -31.62
CA PHE A 172 12.47 10.05 -31.24
C PHE A 172 12.37 9.11 -32.43
N ARG A 173 11.43 9.34 -33.36
CA ARG A 173 11.36 8.63 -34.64
C ARG A 173 12.63 8.86 -35.45
N GLN A 174 13.13 10.08 -35.56
CA GLN A 174 14.37 10.37 -36.28
C GLN A 174 15.56 9.63 -35.66
N LEU A 175 15.75 9.70 -34.34
CA LEU A 175 16.78 8.94 -33.62
C LEU A 175 16.73 7.43 -33.88
N LEU A 176 15.52 6.86 -34.04
CA LEU A 176 15.34 5.45 -34.39
C LEU A 176 15.67 5.15 -35.86
N PHE A 177 15.44 6.07 -36.80
CA PHE A 177 15.66 5.85 -38.23
C PHE A 177 17.05 6.27 -38.73
N ASP A 178 17.74 7.14 -38.00
CA ASP A 178 19.10 7.58 -38.31
C ASP A 178 20.08 6.38 -38.35
N VAL A 179 20.86 6.33 -39.42
CA VAL A 179 22.00 5.42 -39.55
C VAL A 179 23.15 6.01 -38.71
N ALA A 180 23.81 5.17 -37.92
CA ALA A 180 24.98 5.58 -37.14
C ALA A 180 26.01 6.29 -38.05
N LYS A 181 26.37 7.53 -37.71
CA LYS A 181 27.40 8.26 -38.47
C LYS A 181 28.74 7.53 -38.37
N THR A 182 29.51 7.52 -39.43
CA THR A 182 30.80 6.83 -39.51
C THR A 182 31.71 7.28 -38.35
N GLY A 183 32.07 6.36 -37.46
CA GLY A 183 32.88 6.65 -36.26
C GLY A 183 32.10 6.94 -34.97
N GLN A 184 30.77 6.98 -34.98
CA GLN A 184 29.96 7.12 -33.76
C GLN A 184 29.88 5.77 -33.00
N SER A 185 30.07 5.79 -31.68
CA SER A 185 29.92 4.61 -30.83
C SER A 185 28.48 4.08 -30.86
N THR A 186 28.32 2.76 -31.02
CA THR A 186 27.01 2.08 -30.94
C THR A 186 26.37 2.25 -29.57
N THR A 187 27.18 2.24 -28.50
CA THR A 187 26.74 2.48 -27.12
C THR A 187 26.13 3.89 -26.97
N ASP A 188 26.74 4.91 -27.57
CA ASP A 188 26.20 6.29 -27.52
C ASP A 188 24.86 6.41 -28.26
N GLN A 189 24.69 5.70 -29.37
CA GLN A 189 23.41 5.66 -30.08
C GLN A 189 22.32 4.98 -29.23
N TYR A 190 22.62 3.82 -28.63
CA TYR A 190 21.67 3.11 -27.77
C TYR A 190 21.36 3.88 -26.48
N SER A 191 22.34 4.58 -25.92
CA SER A 191 22.15 5.51 -24.79
C SER A 191 21.10 6.56 -25.13
N LYS A 192 21.26 7.31 -26.24
CA LYS A 192 20.31 8.34 -26.68
C LYS A 192 18.90 7.76 -26.93
N ILE A 193 18.83 6.62 -27.60
CA ILE A 193 17.55 5.94 -27.91
C ILE A 193 16.83 5.48 -26.63
N ALA A 194 17.54 4.90 -25.66
CA ALA A 194 16.94 4.45 -24.39
C ALA A 194 16.53 5.62 -23.49
N THR A 195 17.33 6.70 -23.44
CA THR A 195 17.02 7.91 -22.66
C THR A 195 15.82 8.67 -23.24
N SER A 196 15.75 8.89 -24.55
CA SER A 196 14.62 9.56 -25.19
C SER A 196 13.30 8.76 -25.02
N ALA A 197 13.36 7.42 -25.09
CA ALA A 197 12.21 6.58 -24.78
C ALA A 197 11.74 6.72 -23.31
N TYR A 198 12.68 6.92 -22.37
CA TYR A 198 12.39 7.17 -20.97
C TYR A 198 11.78 8.55 -20.73
N GLU A 199 12.32 9.61 -21.33
CA GLU A 199 11.75 10.96 -21.25
C GLU A 199 10.31 10.99 -21.78
N LEU A 200 10.06 10.36 -22.94
CA LEU A 200 8.72 10.18 -23.49
C LEU A 200 7.78 9.43 -22.53
N ARG A 201 8.28 8.41 -21.82
CA ARG A 201 7.51 7.65 -20.81
C ARG A 201 7.19 8.48 -19.57
N MET A 202 8.12 9.29 -19.07
CA MET A 202 7.92 10.09 -17.85
C MET A 202 6.93 11.24 -18.04
N ARG A 203 6.73 11.70 -19.28
CA ARG A 203 5.73 12.70 -19.64
C ARG A 203 4.31 12.13 -19.60
N LYS A 204 3.53 12.52 -18.59
CA LYS A 204 2.11 12.11 -18.40
C LYS A 204 1.27 12.21 -19.69
N ARG A 205 1.44 13.32 -20.43
CA ARG A 205 0.73 13.61 -21.69
C ARG A 205 0.96 12.54 -22.77
N THR A 206 2.15 11.93 -22.85
CA THR A 206 2.45 10.89 -23.84
C THR A 206 1.61 9.64 -23.61
N GLY A 207 1.51 9.17 -22.36
CA GLY A 207 0.70 8.02 -21.99
C GLY A 207 -0.81 8.31 -22.08
N GLU A 208 -1.22 9.51 -21.68
CA GLU A 208 -2.59 10.00 -21.89
C GLU A 208 -2.97 9.95 -23.38
N ALA A 209 -2.16 10.55 -24.24
CA ALA A 209 -2.43 10.65 -25.67
C ALA A 209 -2.40 9.29 -26.40
N LEU A 210 -1.32 8.50 -26.23
CA LEU A 210 -1.10 7.28 -27.00
C LEU A 210 -1.90 6.08 -26.49
N TYR A 211 -2.22 6.01 -25.19
CA TYR A 211 -2.80 4.81 -24.56
C TYR A 211 -4.17 5.02 -23.92
N SER A 212 -4.34 6.08 -23.12
CA SER A 212 -5.54 6.28 -22.29
C SER A 212 -6.65 7.07 -22.98
N SER A 213 -6.33 7.89 -23.97
CA SER A 213 -7.28 8.79 -24.65
C SER A 213 -8.40 8.03 -25.37
N PRO A 214 -9.59 8.64 -25.55
CA PRO A 214 -10.66 8.06 -26.37
C PRO A 214 -10.24 7.82 -27.83
N GLY A 215 -9.32 8.64 -28.36
CA GLY A 215 -8.76 8.50 -29.70
C GLY A 215 -7.64 7.44 -29.82
N ALA A 216 -7.17 6.86 -28.71
CA ALA A 216 -6.05 5.92 -28.73
C ALA A 216 -6.39 4.64 -29.51
N THR A 217 -5.77 4.48 -30.67
CA THR A 217 -5.93 3.30 -31.54
C THR A 217 -5.14 2.10 -31.02
N SER A 218 -5.37 0.92 -31.60
CA SER A 218 -4.50 -0.24 -31.36
C SER A 218 -3.03 0.01 -31.72
N LYS A 219 -2.77 0.84 -32.74
CA LYS A 219 -1.42 1.23 -33.18
C LYS A 219 -0.73 2.15 -32.17
N THR A 220 -1.39 3.20 -31.68
CA THR A 220 -0.79 4.12 -30.71
C THR A 220 -0.57 3.44 -29.35
N LYS A 221 -1.51 2.57 -28.93
CA LYS A 221 -1.36 1.73 -27.73
C LYS A 221 -0.15 0.80 -27.84
N LYS A 222 0.05 0.20 -29.01
CA LYS A 222 1.20 -0.67 -29.30
C LYS A 222 2.53 0.11 -29.31
N LEU A 223 2.58 1.29 -29.95
CA LEU A 223 3.73 2.19 -29.88
C LEU A 223 4.08 2.56 -28.43
N TRP A 224 3.09 2.97 -27.62
CA TRP A 224 3.31 3.29 -26.20
C TRP A 224 3.88 2.11 -25.41
N MET A 225 3.41 0.88 -25.69
CA MET A 225 3.92 -0.32 -25.05
C MET A 225 5.39 -0.58 -25.38
N ASP A 226 5.81 -0.32 -26.63
CA ASP A 226 7.19 -0.52 -27.06
C ASP A 226 8.13 0.60 -26.58
N ILE A 227 7.68 1.86 -26.57
CA ILE A 227 8.39 2.97 -25.91
C ILE A 227 8.63 2.62 -24.45
N SER A 228 7.56 2.21 -23.76
CA SER A 228 7.60 1.77 -22.36
C SER A 228 8.48 0.55 -22.13
N LEU A 229 8.63 -0.35 -23.11
CA LEU A 229 9.46 -1.55 -23.00
C LEU A 229 10.96 -1.22 -23.13
N LEU A 230 11.32 -0.29 -24.02
CA LEU A 230 12.69 0.20 -24.19
C LEU A 230 13.10 1.08 -23.00
N ALA A 231 12.21 1.98 -22.55
CA ALA A 231 12.43 2.88 -21.42
C ALA A 231 12.81 2.16 -20.11
N ARG A 232 12.38 0.91 -19.91
CA ARG A 232 12.70 0.10 -18.71
C ARG A 232 14.18 0.00 -18.41
N LEU A 233 15.03 0.00 -19.44
CA LEU A 233 16.48 -0.08 -19.23
C LEU A 233 16.98 1.13 -18.46
N ARG A 234 16.49 2.34 -18.82
CA ARG A 234 16.80 3.56 -18.09
C ARG A 234 16.08 3.63 -16.73
N VAL A 235 14.83 3.18 -16.62
CA VAL A 235 14.14 3.06 -15.31
C VAL A 235 14.93 2.20 -14.33
N THR A 236 15.45 1.05 -14.80
CA THR A 236 16.30 0.16 -14.00
C THR A 236 17.59 0.87 -13.60
N PHE A 237 18.22 1.60 -14.50
CA PHE A 237 19.43 2.37 -14.21
C PHE A 237 19.21 3.42 -13.10
N GLU A 238 18.15 4.24 -13.22
CA GLU A 238 17.83 5.23 -12.17
C GLU A 238 17.56 4.53 -10.84
N LYS A 239 16.76 3.44 -10.86
CA LYS A 239 16.39 2.70 -9.64
C LYS A 239 17.59 1.99 -9.00
N PHE A 240 18.55 1.51 -9.79
CA PHE A 240 19.83 0.98 -9.31
C PHE A 240 20.64 2.07 -8.60
N GLY A 241 20.74 3.27 -9.19
CA GLY A 241 21.44 4.40 -8.57
C GLY A 241 20.79 4.88 -7.28
N GLU A 242 19.48 5.10 -7.31
CA GLU A 242 18.67 5.50 -6.16
C GLU A 242 18.79 4.51 -5.00
N THR A 243 18.74 3.20 -5.27
CA THR A 243 18.83 2.16 -4.23
C THR A 243 20.25 2.07 -3.65
N ALA A 244 21.28 2.08 -4.50
CA ALA A 244 22.67 1.99 -4.04
C ALA A 244 23.09 3.20 -3.18
N LEU A 245 22.59 4.40 -3.50
CA LEU A 245 22.85 5.63 -2.74
C LEU A 245 21.97 5.76 -1.47
N ALA A 246 20.80 5.11 -1.43
CA ALA A 246 19.90 5.17 -0.28
C ALA A 246 20.29 4.23 0.87
N PHE A 247 20.89 3.07 0.58
CA PHE A 247 21.13 2.03 1.58
C PHE A 247 22.64 1.73 1.79
N PRO A 248 23.20 1.92 3.00
CA PRO A 248 24.59 1.58 3.32
C PRO A 248 24.94 0.09 3.07
N SER A 249 23.96 -0.80 3.20
CA SER A 249 24.09 -2.23 2.90
C SER A 249 24.50 -2.55 1.46
N PHE A 250 24.43 -1.57 0.55
CA PHE A 250 24.93 -1.72 -0.81
C PHE A 250 26.44 -1.54 -0.93
N ASN A 251 27.18 -1.20 0.12
CA ASN A 251 28.66 -1.14 0.12
C ASN A 251 29.29 -2.42 -0.47
N GLU A 252 28.83 -3.61 -0.04
CA GLU A 252 29.22 -4.90 -0.62
C GLU A 252 28.05 -5.65 -1.27
N VAL A 253 27.90 -5.51 -2.60
CA VAL A 253 26.87 -6.23 -3.38
C VAL A 253 27.40 -7.56 -3.93
N THR A 254 26.84 -8.67 -3.46
CA THR A 254 27.09 -10.02 -4.01
C THR A 254 25.90 -10.48 -4.86
N ILE A 255 26.13 -10.84 -6.12
CA ILE A 255 25.09 -11.35 -7.02
C ILE A 255 25.30 -12.83 -7.32
N ILE A 256 24.32 -13.67 -6.95
CA ILE A 256 24.34 -15.12 -7.12
C ILE A 256 23.35 -15.52 -8.22
N LEU A 257 23.89 -15.92 -9.37
CA LEU A 257 23.11 -16.52 -10.44
C LEU A 257 22.81 -17.99 -10.10
N LEU A 258 21.52 -18.33 -9.99
CA LEU A 258 21.14 -19.71 -9.67
C LEU A 258 21.45 -20.63 -10.86
N PRO A 259 22.09 -21.79 -10.62
CA PRO A 259 22.27 -22.78 -11.65
C PRO A 259 20.91 -23.31 -12.08
N ARG A 260 20.76 -23.61 -13.36
CA ARG A 260 19.60 -24.37 -13.82
C ARG A 260 19.80 -25.82 -13.46
N ASP A 261 18.93 -26.35 -12.60
CA ASP A 261 18.81 -27.79 -12.41
C ASP A 261 18.57 -28.47 -13.77
N SER A 262 19.58 -29.21 -14.22
CA SER A 262 19.64 -29.82 -15.55
C SER A 262 18.76 -31.08 -15.65
N THR A 263 18.16 -31.50 -14.54
CA THR A 263 17.08 -32.48 -14.42
C THR A 263 15.80 -31.97 -15.09
N SER A 264 15.81 -32.01 -16.42
CA SER A 264 14.61 -31.94 -17.27
C SER A 264 13.56 -32.91 -16.72
N ILE A 265 12.57 -32.39 -15.99
CA ILE A 265 11.51 -33.20 -15.39
C ILE A 265 10.77 -33.93 -16.52
N ALA A 266 11.05 -35.22 -16.64
CA ALA A 266 10.39 -36.09 -17.62
C ALA A 266 8.89 -36.11 -17.34
N SER A 267 8.08 -36.20 -18.40
CA SER A 267 6.64 -36.45 -18.25
C SER A 267 6.43 -37.73 -17.41
N PRO A 268 5.42 -37.79 -16.53
CA PRO A 268 5.16 -38.96 -15.70
C PRO A 268 5.09 -40.24 -16.55
N LYS A 269 5.79 -41.31 -16.14
CA LYS A 269 5.81 -42.59 -16.86
C LYS A 269 4.41 -43.18 -17.08
N CYS A 270 3.47 -42.88 -16.17
CA CYS A 270 2.05 -43.19 -16.28
C CYS A 270 1.24 -41.90 -16.44
N SER A 271 1.16 -41.37 -17.67
CA SER A 271 0.35 -40.18 -17.96
C SER A 271 -1.14 -40.52 -18.03
N LEU A 272 -1.97 -39.88 -17.20
CA LEU A 272 -3.41 -40.05 -17.25
C LEU A 272 -4.01 -39.54 -18.57
N ASN A 273 -5.05 -40.22 -19.05
CA ASN A 273 -5.86 -39.75 -20.17
C ASN A 273 -6.99 -38.79 -19.71
N LEU A 274 -7.66 -38.14 -20.66
CA LEU A 274 -8.70 -37.15 -20.37
C LEU A 274 -9.87 -37.75 -19.57
N LYS A 275 -10.29 -38.99 -19.85
CA LYS A 275 -11.38 -39.68 -19.14
C LYS A 275 -11.02 -39.93 -17.68
N GLN A 276 -9.80 -40.41 -17.41
CA GLN A 276 -9.30 -40.61 -16.04
C GLN A 276 -9.21 -39.27 -15.28
N THR A 277 -8.76 -38.21 -15.95
CA THR A 277 -8.65 -36.87 -15.37
C THR A 277 -10.02 -36.29 -14.96
N PHE A 278 -11.05 -36.51 -15.79
CA PHE A 278 -12.43 -36.16 -15.45
C PHE A 278 -12.98 -37.03 -14.31
N GLY A 279 -12.59 -38.31 -14.25
CA GLY A 279 -12.86 -39.19 -13.10
C GLY A 279 -12.34 -38.63 -11.78
N ILE A 280 -11.12 -38.09 -11.73
CA ILE A 280 -10.55 -37.43 -10.53
C ILE A 280 -11.35 -36.19 -10.10
N LEU A 281 -12.04 -35.54 -11.04
CA LEU A 281 -12.93 -34.42 -10.75
C LEU A 281 -14.35 -34.85 -10.36
N ASN A 282 -14.69 -36.15 -10.45
CA ASN A 282 -16.05 -36.69 -10.39
C ASN A 282 -16.98 -36.03 -11.44
N LEU A 283 -16.52 -35.95 -12.69
CA LEU A 283 -17.24 -35.35 -13.81
C LEU A 283 -17.42 -36.33 -14.98
N SER A 284 -18.53 -36.20 -15.72
CA SER A 284 -18.79 -36.93 -16.96
C SER A 284 -17.98 -36.34 -18.13
N LEU A 285 -17.57 -37.21 -19.07
CA LEU A 285 -16.83 -36.80 -20.28
C LEU A 285 -17.78 -36.68 -21.47
N ASP A 286 -18.61 -35.63 -21.44
CA ASP A 286 -19.56 -35.27 -22.49
C ASP A 286 -19.23 -33.89 -23.10
N GLY A 287 -20.01 -33.46 -24.10
CA GLY A 287 -19.77 -32.20 -24.82
C GLY A 287 -20.01 -30.96 -23.97
N ASP A 288 -21.05 -30.98 -23.14
CA ASP A 288 -21.51 -29.81 -22.38
C ASP A 288 -20.60 -29.58 -21.17
N THR A 289 -20.26 -30.65 -20.44
CA THR A 289 -19.28 -30.60 -19.34
C THR A 289 -17.91 -30.13 -19.83
N ILE A 290 -17.43 -30.56 -21.01
CA ILE A 290 -16.18 -30.04 -21.58
C ILE A 290 -16.30 -28.57 -21.97
N GLY A 291 -17.43 -28.15 -22.55
CA GLY A 291 -17.71 -26.75 -22.88
C GLY A 291 -17.64 -25.85 -21.65
N SER A 292 -18.28 -26.28 -20.55
CA SER A 292 -18.24 -25.58 -19.26
C SER A 292 -16.84 -25.56 -18.65
N VAL A 293 -16.15 -26.70 -18.53
CA VAL A 293 -14.82 -26.79 -17.89
C VAL A 293 -13.76 -25.97 -18.66
N LEU A 294 -13.79 -25.98 -20.00
CA LEU A 294 -12.79 -25.30 -20.83
C LEU A 294 -13.16 -23.87 -21.25
N LEU A 295 -14.40 -23.43 -21.01
CA LEU A 295 -14.94 -22.12 -21.40
C LEU A 295 -14.71 -21.79 -22.89
N ASN A 296 -14.87 -22.78 -23.77
CA ASN A 296 -14.59 -22.66 -25.20
C ASN A 296 -15.48 -23.62 -26.01
N LYS A 297 -15.77 -23.30 -27.28
CA LYS A 297 -16.48 -24.15 -28.25
C LYS A 297 -15.60 -25.33 -28.74
N CYS A 298 -15.01 -26.07 -27.82
CA CYS A 298 -14.09 -27.18 -28.09
C CYS A 298 -14.80 -28.53 -27.89
N ASN A 299 -14.85 -29.37 -28.92
CA ASN A 299 -15.45 -30.70 -28.78
C ASN A 299 -14.50 -31.71 -28.11
N VAL A 300 -15.07 -32.80 -27.58
CA VAL A 300 -14.36 -33.89 -26.86
C VAL A 300 -13.11 -34.37 -27.61
N LYS A 301 -13.22 -34.58 -28.94
CA LYS A 301 -12.11 -35.09 -29.77
C LYS A 301 -10.95 -34.09 -29.86
N LYS A 302 -11.23 -32.79 -30.02
CA LYS A 302 -10.21 -31.73 -30.07
C LYS A 302 -9.56 -31.53 -28.70
N ALA A 303 -10.35 -31.48 -27.63
CA ALA A 303 -9.87 -31.40 -26.26
C ALA A 303 -8.95 -32.59 -25.90
N GLY A 304 -9.36 -33.82 -26.25
CA GLY A 304 -8.56 -35.03 -26.03
C GLY A 304 -7.22 -35.04 -26.75
N LYS A 305 -7.17 -34.61 -28.01
CA LYS A 305 -5.90 -34.47 -28.77
C LYS A 305 -4.98 -33.45 -28.10
N GLU A 306 -5.50 -32.26 -27.81
CA GLU A 306 -4.74 -31.13 -27.28
C GLU A 306 -4.26 -31.37 -25.83
N PHE A 307 -5.03 -32.13 -25.04
CA PHE A 307 -4.63 -32.65 -23.74
C PHE A 307 -3.51 -33.70 -23.84
N THR A 308 -3.64 -34.66 -24.75
CA THR A 308 -2.62 -35.71 -24.99
C THR A 308 -1.29 -35.09 -25.43
N ILE A 309 -1.33 -34.04 -26.24
CA ILE A 309 -0.14 -33.27 -26.65
C ILE A 309 0.52 -32.58 -25.44
N ARG A 310 -0.24 -32.07 -24.46
CA ARG A 310 0.30 -31.50 -23.22
C ARG A 310 0.88 -32.55 -22.28
N GLN A 311 0.23 -33.71 -22.13
CA GLN A 311 0.71 -34.80 -21.28
C GLN A 311 2.10 -35.33 -21.68
N LYS A 312 2.44 -35.25 -22.98
CA LYS A 312 3.74 -35.68 -23.52
C LYS A 312 4.82 -34.59 -23.51
N GLN A 313 4.50 -33.36 -23.10
CA GLN A 313 5.49 -32.28 -23.03
C GLN A 313 6.35 -32.40 -21.77
N ARG A 314 7.63 -32.04 -21.88
CA ARG A 314 8.52 -31.87 -20.73
C ARG A 314 7.94 -30.85 -19.76
N LEU A 315 8.05 -31.13 -18.47
CA LEU A 315 7.58 -30.24 -17.41
C LEU A 315 8.63 -29.14 -17.16
N ASN A 316 8.16 -27.95 -16.78
CA ASN A 316 8.97 -26.75 -16.64
C ASN A 316 8.82 -26.17 -15.22
N THR A 317 9.94 -26.04 -14.52
CA THR A 317 10.05 -25.31 -13.26
C THR A 317 10.24 -23.83 -13.56
N HIS A 318 9.34 -22.99 -13.05
CA HIS A 318 9.43 -21.54 -13.23
C HIS A 318 10.46 -20.91 -12.27
N CYS A 319 11.02 -19.75 -12.62
CA CYS A 319 12.04 -19.04 -11.86
C CYS A 319 11.61 -18.71 -10.42
N GLU A 320 10.34 -18.38 -10.17
CA GLU A 320 9.84 -18.17 -8.80
C GLU A 320 9.94 -19.45 -7.96
N VAL A 321 9.70 -20.61 -8.59
CA VAL A 321 9.79 -21.93 -7.95
C VAL A 321 11.24 -22.35 -7.76
N GLN A 322 12.11 -22.11 -8.76
CA GLN A 322 13.56 -22.35 -8.64
C GLN A 322 14.16 -21.56 -7.48
N LEU A 323 13.79 -20.28 -7.34
CA LEU A 323 14.25 -19.40 -6.28
C LEU A 323 13.75 -19.85 -4.91
N LEU A 324 12.45 -20.17 -4.78
CA LEU A 324 11.89 -20.73 -3.55
C LEU A 324 12.66 -21.98 -3.07
N LEU A 325 12.83 -22.96 -3.96
CA LEU A 325 13.47 -24.23 -3.63
C LEU A 325 14.96 -24.06 -3.28
N PHE A 326 15.67 -23.18 -3.98
CA PHE A 326 17.05 -22.86 -3.68
C PHE A 326 17.19 -22.23 -2.29
N LEU A 327 16.33 -21.26 -1.93
CA LEU A 327 16.37 -20.61 -0.63
C LEU A 327 15.97 -21.56 0.50
N SER A 328 14.93 -22.40 0.32
CA SER A 328 14.53 -23.46 1.26
C SER A 328 15.62 -24.51 1.51
N ARG A 329 16.52 -24.74 0.54
CA ARG A 329 17.69 -25.61 0.70
C ARG A 329 18.86 -24.88 1.38
N ASN A 330 19.22 -23.69 0.90
CA ASN A 330 20.51 -23.08 1.21
C ASN A 330 20.45 -22.08 2.38
N GLU A 331 19.37 -21.32 2.58
CA GLU A 331 19.36 -20.23 3.57
C GLU A 331 18.89 -20.69 4.97
N PRO A 332 19.66 -20.42 6.05
CA PRO A 332 19.37 -20.91 7.39
C PRO A 332 18.20 -20.22 8.07
N SER A 333 17.97 -18.94 7.76
CA SER A 333 16.84 -18.18 8.27
C SER A 333 16.17 -17.47 7.10
N ILE A 334 15.17 -18.13 6.51
CA ILE A 334 14.35 -17.58 5.44
C ILE A 334 13.65 -16.28 5.88
N HIS A 335 13.51 -16.05 7.20
CA HIS A 335 12.99 -14.82 7.79
C HIS A 335 13.87 -13.59 7.53
N THR A 336 15.19 -13.76 7.40
CA THR A 336 16.15 -12.68 7.07
C THR A 336 16.13 -12.26 5.59
N ILE A 337 15.41 -13.00 4.74
CA ILE A 337 15.19 -12.64 3.34
C ILE A 337 13.98 -11.71 3.27
N LEU A 338 14.10 -10.63 2.51
CA LEU A 338 12.97 -9.74 2.21
C LEU A 338 11.79 -10.60 1.73
N PRO A 339 10.56 -10.45 2.28
CA PRO A 339 9.41 -11.31 2.00
C PRO A 339 8.77 -11.04 0.62
N TYR A 340 9.60 -10.77 -0.39
CA TYR A 340 9.20 -10.37 -1.72
C TYR A 340 10.16 -10.93 -2.77
N PHE A 341 9.62 -11.51 -3.85
CA PHE A 341 10.37 -11.82 -5.06
C PHE A 341 10.09 -10.79 -6.15
N GLY A 342 11.13 -10.10 -6.60
CA GLY A 342 11.05 -9.27 -7.79
C GLY A 342 10.89 -10.14 -9.03
N CYS A 343 10.04 -9.74 -9.97
CA CYS A 343 9.71 -10.60 -11.11
C CYS A 343 9.67 -9.81 -12.41
N SER A 344 10.35 -10.28 -13.45
CA SER A 344 10.46 -9.54 -14.73
C SER A 344 9.14 -9.42 -15.49
N LYS A 345 8.12 -10.16 -15.05
CA LYS A 345 6.70 -10.11 -15.43
C LYS A 345 5.89 -10.47 -14.18
N TYR A 346 4.57 -10.26 -14.20
CA TYR A 346 3.70 -10.84 -13.16
C TYR A 346 3.89 -12.36 -13.07
N SER A 347 3.69 -12.91 -11.88
CA SER A 347 3.74 -14.36 -11.66
C SER A 347 2.62 -15.08 -12.39
N CYS A 348 2.85 -16.34 -12.73
CA CYS A 348 1.81 -17.20 -13.27
C CYS A 348 0.89 -17.71 -12.14
N PHE A 349 -0.32 -18.16 -12.50
CA PHE A 349 -1.31 -18.65 -11.54
C PHE A 349 -0.73 -19.65 -10.53
N ALA A 350 -0.04 -20.69 -11.01
CA ALA A 350 0.52 -21.69 -10.10
C ALA A 350 1.70 -21.18 -9.26
N CYS A 351 2.53 -20.27 -9.77
CA CYS A 351 3.59 -19.63 -8.97
C CYS A 351 2.97 -18.78 -7.85
N ALA A 352 2.02 -17.89 -8.19
CA ALA A 352 1.36 -17.02 -7.23
C ALA A 352 0.58 -17.81 -6.15
N ARG A 353 -0.12 -18.88 -6.54
CA ARG A 353 -0.82 -19.76 -5.60
C ARG A 353 0.15 -20.57 -4.72
N LEU A 354 1.29 -21.02 -5.26
CA LEU A 354 2.33 -21.70 -4.48
C LEU A 354 2.95 -20.77 -3.43
N LEU A 355 3.37 -19.56 -3.84
CA LEU A 355 3.97 -18.58 -2.93
C LEU A 355 2.98 -18.12 -1.84
N LYS A 356 1.72 -17.84 -2.22
CA LYS A 356 0.66 -17.49 -1.25
C LYS A 356 0.36 -18.62 -0.27
N ALA A 357 0.37 -19.89 -0.72
CA ALA A 357 0.15 -21.04 0.16
C ALA A 357 1.40 -21.40 1.00
N HIS A 358 2.61 -21.05 0.55
CA HIS A 358 3.84 -21.13 1.35
C HIS A 358 3.90 -20.03 2.42
N GLY A 359 3.30 -18.87 2.16
CA GLY A 359 3.06 -17.80 3.14
C GLY A 359 4.26 -16.89 3.45
N LYS A 360 5.39 -17.01 2.75
CA LYS A 360 6.62 -16.24 3.05
C LYS A 360 7.00 -15.16 2.04
N PHE A 361 6.58 -15.28 0.77
CA PHE A 361 6.99 -14.36 -0.29
C PHE A 361 5.80 -13.83 -1.08
N ALA A 362 5.73 -12.51 -1.21
CA ALA A 362 4.86 -11.82 -2.16
C ALA A 362 5.58 -11.61 -3.52
N THR A 363 4.84 -11.15 -4.52
CA THR A 363 5.35 -10.65 -5.82
C THR A 363 4.46 -9.48 -6.23
N ARG A 364 4.89 -8.63 -7.18
CA ARG A 364 4.09 -7.50 -7.71
C ARG A 364 2.72 -7.83 -8.33
N GLY A 365 2.31 -9.09 -8.35
CA GLY A 365 0.99 -9.51 -8.82
C GLY A 365 1.03 -10.72 -9.75
N CYS A 366 -0.17 -11.16 -10.12
CA CYS A 366 -0.40 -12.34 -10.93
C CYS A 366 -1.10 -11.94 -12.24
N HIS A 367 -0.68 -12.53 -13.37
CA HIS A 367 -1.40 -12.35 -14.64
C HIS A 367 -2.52 -13.38 -14.85
N GLY A 368 -2.91 -14.14 -13.81
CA GLY A 368 -4.05 -15.06 -13.79
C GLY A 368 -4.00 -16.25 -14.76
N ARG A 369 -2.86 -16.52 -15.41
CA ARG A 369 -2.72 -17.58 -16.42
C ARG A 369 -1.88 -18.73 -15.90
N LEU A 370 -2.36 -19.96 -16.09
CA LEU A 370 -1.60 -21.19 -15.88
C LEU A 370 -0.91 -21.59 -17.18
N PHE A 371 0.42 -21.66 -17.17
CA PHE A 371 1.17 -22.17 -18.31
C PHE A 371 1.11 -23.70 -18.39
N LYS A 372 1.08 -24.23 -19.61
CA LYS A 372 1.15 -25.66 -19.89
C LYS A 372 2.43 -26.27 -19.30
N SER A 373 2.34 -27.51 -18.83
CA SER A 373 3.49 -28.26 -18.30
C SER A 373 4.19 -27.63 -17.09
N TRP A 374 3.54 -26.73 -16.35
CA TRP A 374 4.07 -26.22 -15.07
C TRP A 374 4.19 -27.36 -14.05
N SER A 375 5.32 -27.45 -13.34
CA SER A 375 5.53 -28.45 -12.27
C SER A 375 6.66 -28.02 -11.32
N LEU A 376 6.91 -28.86 -10.31
CA LEU A 376 7.91 -28.70 -9.25
C LEU A 376 8.83 -29.95 -9.22
N PRO A 377 10.16 -29.79 -9.24
CA PRO A 377 11.11 -30.92 -9.23
C PRO A 377 11.12 -31.63 -7.87
N GLU A 378 11.62 -32.86 -7.83
CA GLU A 378 12.00 -33.49 -6.56
C GLU A 378 13.29 -32.83 -6.06
N VAL A 379 13.35 -32.49 -4.77
CA VAL A 379 14.48 -31.74 -4.19
C VAL A 379 14.93 -32.42 -2.91
N ALA A 380 16.16 -32.94 -2.94
CA ALA A 380 16.86 -33.45 -1.76
C ALA A 380 17.60 -32.31 -1.03
N GLU A 381 18.05 -32.62 0.19
CA GLU A 381 18.86 -31.74 1.05
C GLU A 381 18.15 -30.46 1.52
N LEU A 382 16.81 -30.46 1.56
CA LEU A 382 16.04 -29.38 2.16
C LEU A 382 16.30 -29.26 3.67
N ARG A 383 16.19 -28.03 4.19
CA ARG A 383 16.27 -27.78 5.64
C ARG A 383 15.02 -28.31 6.37
N PRO A 384 15.11 -28.66 7.66
CA PRO A 384 13.98 -29.19 8.43
C PRO A 384 12.71 -28.33 8.31
N GLY A 385 11.56 -28.99 8.18
CA GLY A 385 10.24 -28.39 7.98
C GLY A 385 9.96 -27.89 6.55
N GLN A 386 10.97 -27.71 5.70
CA GLN A 386 10.78 -27.13 4.37
C GLN A 386 10.10 -28.11 3.39
N ALA A 387 10.37 -29.42 3.48
CA ALA A 387 9.71 -30.39 2.60
C ALA A 387 8.21 -30.48 2.90
N ASP A 388 7.83 -30.39 4.17
CA ASP A 388 6.43 -30.34 4.61
C ASP A 388 5.73 -29.02 4.21
N GLN A 389 6.40 -27.87 4.37
CA GLN A 389 5.86 -26.57 3.94
C GLN A 389 5.61 -26.53 2.42
N ILE A 390 6.57 -27.01 1.62
CA ILE A 390 6.44 -27.14 0.16
C ILE A 390 5.32 -28.12 -0.22
N GLY A 391 5.26 -29.28 0.45
CA GLY A 391 4.23 -30.30 0.22
C GLY A 391 2.81 -29.77 0.50
N LYS A 392 2.60 -29.13 1.66
CA LYS A 392 1.33 -28.48 2.04
C LYS A 392 0.93 -27.37 1.06
N ALA A 393 1.88 -26.51 0.67
CA ALA A 393 1.62 -25.45 -0.31
C ALA A 393 1.18 -26.04 -1.67
N LEU A 394 1.83 -27.10 -2.14
CA LEU A 394 1.51 -27.75 -3.40
C LEU A 394 0.18 -28.54 -3.35
N VAL A 395 -0.17 -29.13 -2.19
CA VAL A 395 -1.53 -29.67 -1.93
C VAL A 395 -2.58 -28.57 -2.07
N GLN A 396 -2.31 -27.36 -1.59
CA GLN A 396 -3.23 -26.23 -1.73
C GLN A 396 -3.35 -25.76 -3.18
N VAL A 397 -2.24 -25.67 -3.94
CA VAL A 397 -2.28 -25.41 -5.39
C VAL A 397 -3.13 -26.46 -6.12
N GLN A 398 -3.02 -27.75 -5.75
CA GLN A 398 -3.85 -28.81 -6.32
C GLN A 398 -5.35 -28.62 -6.00
N LYS A 399 -5.70 -28.24 -4.76
CA LYS A 399 -7.08 -27.93 -4.36
C LYS A 399 -7.63 -26.73 -5.15
N ASP A 400 -6.82 -25.69 -5.34
CA ASP A 400 -7.18 -24.49 -6.09
C ASP A 400 -7.43 -24.81 -7.57
N ILE A 401 -6.56 -25.60 -8.22
CA ILE A 401 -6.77 -26.09 -9.60
C ILE A 401 -8.08 -26.91 -9.71
N LYS A 402 -8.33 -27.82 -8.75
CA LYS A 402 -9.58 -28.61 -8.71
C LYS A 402 -10.82 -27.72 -8.51
N ARG A 403 -10.72 -26.68 -7.68
CA ARG A 403 -11.80 -25.69 -7.45
C ARG A 403 -12.11 -24.95 -8.74
N GLU A 404 -11.10 -24.49 -9.48
CA GLU A 404 -11.31 -23.74 -10.72
C GLU A 404 -11.86 -24.57 -11.89
N LEU A 405 -11.47 -25.84 -11.98
CA LEU A 405 -12.07 -26.76 -12.95
C LEU A 405 -13.54 -27.08 -12.64
N LYS A 406 -13.96 -26.98 -11.37
CA LYS A 406 -15.35 -27.22 -10.94
C LYS A 406 -16.21 -25.96 -10.83
N SER A 407 -15.61 -24.78 -10.62
CA SER A 407 -16.33 -23.50 -10.44
C SER A 407 -17.17 -23.14 -11.67
N ALA A 408 -16.66 -23.48 -12.86
CA ALA A 408 -17.32 -23.25 -14.15
C ALA A 408 -18.68 -23.93 -14.31
N ILE A 409 -18.88 -25.07 -13.62
CA ILE A 409 -20.11 -25.87 -13.71
C ILE A 409 -21.22 -25.28 -12.83
N LYS A 410 -20.87 -24.40 -11.88
CA LYS A 410 -21.81 -23.80 -10.91
C LYS A 410 -22.27 -22.38 -11.28
N ARG A 411 -21.80 -21.78 -12.38
CA ARG A 411 -22.13 -20.40 -12.75
C ARG A 411 -22.25 -20.22 -14.27
N ASN A 412 -23.37 -19.66 -14.72
CA ASN A 412 -23.56 -19.18 -16.11
C ASN A 412 -22.77 -17.88 -16.35
N VAL A 413 -21.43 -17.97 -16.44
CA VAL A 413 -20.56 -16.80 -16.65
C VAL A 413 -20.35 -16.54 -18.14
N LEU A 414 -20.69 -15.33 -18.59
CA LEU A 414 -20.36 -14.84 -19.93
C LEU A 414 -18.84 -14.67 -20.11
N PRO A 415 -18.24 -15.03 -21.26
CA PRO A 415 -16.79 -14.94 -21.43
C PRO A 415 -16.32 -13.48 -21.56
N ALA A 416 -15.53 -13.01 -20.60
CA ALA A 416 -14.76 -11.77 -20.76
C ALA A 416 -13.64 -11.98 -21.80
N LYS A 417 -13.46 -11.00 -22.70
CA LYS A 417 -12.36 -11.02 -23.68
C LYS A 417 -11.05 -10.66 -22.98
N THR A 418 -10.20 -11.67 -22.79
CA THR A 418 -8.87 -11.53 -22.17
C THR A 418 -7.95 -10.62 -22.97
N SER A 419 -7.53 -9.49 -22.38
CA SER A 419 -6.44 -8.68 -22.90
C SER A 419 -5.10 -9.36 -22.59
N ALA A 420 -4.35 -9.73 -23.64
CA ALA A 420 -3.06 -10.38 -23.50
C ALA A 420 -1.93 -9.36 -23.24
N ILE A 421 -1.99 -8.65 -22.12
CA ILE A 421 -0.96 -7.70 -21.68
C ILE A 421 -0.63 -8.00 -20.21
N GLY A 422 0.43 -8.80 -19.99
CA GLY A 422 0.99 -8.97 -18.66
C GLY A 422 1.58 -7.65 -18.19
N GLY A 423 1.12 -7.16 -17.05
CA GLY A 423 1.63 -5.93 -16.48
C GLY A 423 3.10 -6.04 -16.08
N SER A 424 3.67 -4.86 -15.85
CA SER A 424 5.03 -4.61 -15.39
C SER A 424 4.93 -3.49 -14.36
N SER A 425 6.01 -3.21 -13.64
CA SER A 425 6.21 -1.99 -12.84
C SER A 425 5.89 -0.67 -13.58
N VAL A 426 5.69 -0.75 -14.90
CA VAL A 426 5.34 0.36 -15.80
C VAL A 426 3.83 0.53 -16.05
N PHE A 427 2.96 -0.43 -15.72
CA PHE A 427 1.54 -0.39 -16.12
C PHE A 427 0.57 -0.66 -14.96
N PRO A 428 -0.23 0.33 -14.53
CA PRO A 428 -1.49 0.09 -13.83
C PRO A 428 -2.46 -0.66 -14.76
N SER A 429 -3.02 -1.78 -14.30
CA SER A 429 -4.05 -2.49 -15.06
C SER A 429 -5.35 -1.68 -15.14
N ALA A 430 -6.10 -1.86 -16.23
CA ALA A 430 -7.29 -1.07 -16.54
C ALA A 430 -8.54 -1.53 -15.78
N ALA A 431 -8.56 -1.34 -14.44
CA ALA A 431 -9.78 -1.40 -13.63
C ALA A 431 -10.68 -0.18 -13.92
N LYS A 432 -11.30 -0.17 -15.10
CA LYS A 432 -11.66 1.08 -15.81
C LYS A 432 -13.01 1.72 -15.45
N HIS A 433 -13.75 1.22 -14.45
CA HIS A 433 -15.10 1.72 -14.15
C HIS A 433 -15.30 2.44 -12.81
N SER A 434 -14.48 2.24 -11.77
CA SER A 434 -14.65 3.00 -10.50
C SER A 434 -13.87 4.31 -10.46
N ARG A 435 -12.58 4.29 -10.86
CA ARG A 435 -11.68 5.46 -10.72
C ARG A 435 -12.15 6.71 -11.49
N ARG A 436 -12.87 6.54 -12.60
CA ARG A 436 -13.22 7.67 -13.48
C ARG A 436 -14.25 8.62 -12.88
N GLU A 437 -15.13 8.14 -12.01
CA GLU A 437 -16.05 9.01 -11.25
C GLU A 437 -15.29 9.70 -10.11
N SER A 438 -14.44 8.95 -9.39
CA SER A 438 -13.58 9.51 -8.34
C SER A 438 -12.62 10.60 -8.83
N ASP A 439 -12.04 10.43 -10.02
CA ASP A 439 -11.11 11.40 -10.61
C ASP A 439 -11.83 12.66 -11.14
N VAL A 440 -13.07 12.51 -11.64
CA VAL A 440 -13.91 13.64 -12.07
C VAL A 440 -14.43 14.43 -10.87
N GLU A 441 -14.86 13.77 -9.80
CA GLU A 441 -15.33 14.47 -8.60
C GLU A 441 -14.17 15.10 -7.81
N ARG A 442 -12.98 14.48 -7.83
CA ARG A 442 -11.73 15.10 -7.35
C ARG A 442 -11.37 16.35 -8.16
N TRP A 443 -11.44 16.30 -9.49
CA TRP A 443 -11.22 17.49 -10.34
C TRP A 443 -12.28 18.58 -10.12
N ARG A 444 -13.53 18.22 -9.84
CA ARG A 444 -14.56 19.18 -9.39
C ARG A 444 -14.20 19.82 -8.07
N LEU A 445 -13.81 19.03 -7.05
CA LEU A 445 -13.40 19.56 -5.75
C LEU A 445 -12.18 20.46 -5.86
N GLU A 446 -11.12 20.06 -6.59
CA GLU A 446 -9.92 20.87 -6.78
C GLU A 446 -10.22 22.18 -7.56
N SER A 447 -11.09 22.13 -8.56
CA SER A 447 -11.54 23.33 -9.28
C SER A 447 -12.37 24.25 -8.40
N GLU A 448 -13.23 23.71 -7.54
CA GLU A 448 -14.09 24.50 -6.67
C GLU A 448 -13.31 25.06 -5.46
N GLN A 449 -12.35 24.30 -4.92
CA GLN A 449 -11.37 24.78 -3.95
C GLN A 449 -10.57 25.97 -4.48
N LYS A 450 -10.13 25.94 -5.75
CA LYS A 450 -9.49 27.11 -6.38
C LYS A 450 -10.46 28.29 -6.51
N ARG A 451 -11.70 28.06 -6.94
CA ARG A 451 -12.73 29.10 -7.05
C ARG A 451 -13.04 29.76 -5.70
N VAL A 452 -13.11 28.96 -4.63
CA VAL A 452 -13.32 29.40 -3.25
C VAL A 452 -12.08 30.12 -2.70
N ALA A 453 -10.86 29.62 -2.94
CA ALA A 453 -9.62 30.30 -2.54
C ALA A 453 -9.45 31.67 -3.24
N GLU A 454 -9.86 31.80 -4.50
CA GLU A 454 -9.91 33.10 -5.19
C GLU A 454 -11.05 34.00 -4.67
N ALA A 455 -12.16 33.45 -4.20
CA ALA A 455 -13.20 34.23 -3.53
C ALA A 455 -12.72 34.76 -2.17
N PHE A 456 -12.06 33.93 -1.36
CA PHE A 456 -11.43 34.35 -0.10
C PHE A 456 -10.32 35.38 -0.33
N LYS A 457 -9.44 35.21 -1.34
CA LYS A 457 -8.45 36.24 -1.70
C LYS A 457 -9.09 37.59 -2.05
N ARG A 458 -10.24 37.59 -2.75
CA ARG A 458 -10.99 38.83 -3.05
C ARG A 458 -11.59 39.44 -1.78
N MET A 459 -12.23 38.66 -0.92
CA MET A 459 -12.77 39.15 0.36
C MET A 459 -11.68 39.73 1.27
N THR A 460 -10.50 39.10 1.39
CA THR A 460 -9.38 39.65 2.18
C THR A 460 -8.81 40.94 1.61
N LEU A 461 -8.93 41.18 0.30
CA LEU A 461 -8.52 42.45 -0.32
C LEU A 461 -9.54 43.57 -0.06
N GLU A 462 -10.83 43.22 -0.06
CA GLU A 462 -11.94 44.14 0.24
C GLU A 462 -11.96 44.55 1.73
N GLU A 463 -11.61 43.65 2.66
CA GLU A 463 -11.48 43.96 4.09
C GLU A 463 -10.30 44.93 4.38
N THR A 464 -9.20 44.84 3.63
CA THR A 464 -8.08 45.80 3.77
C THR A 464 -8.36 47.21 3.24
N GLN A 465 -9.47 47.45 2.53
CA GLN A 465 -9.83 48.79 2.05
C GLN A 465 -10.71 49.59 3.03
N SER A 466 -11.04 49.02 4.20
CA SER A 466 -11.99 49.62 5.16
C SER A 466 -11.38 50.23 6.44
N ILE A 467 -10.09 50.62 6.44
CA ILE A 467 -9.53 51.67 7.34
C ILE A 467 -8.42 52.44 6.58
N SER A 468 -8.76 53.54 5.89
CA SER A 468 -7.99 54.81 5.90
C SER A 468 -8.54 55.86 4.92
N HIS A 469 -8.93 57.01 5.46
CA HIS A 469 -9.05 58.30 4.77
C HIS A 469 -8.06 59.27 5.46
N MET A 470 -7.49 60.31 4.86
CA MET A 470 -7.40 60.91 3.50
C MET A 470 -6.37 62.08 3.64
N PRO A 471 -6.00 62.88 2.61
CA PRO A 471 -5.96 62.69 1.15
C PRO A 471 -4.61 63.15 0.49
N THR A 472 -4.49 63.03 -0.84
CA THR A 472 -3.63 63.86 -1.76
C THR A 472 -2.08 63.74 -1.64
N THR A 473 -1.24 63.86 -2.69
CA THR A 473 -1.42 64.28 -4.11
C THR A 473 -0.26 63.78 -5.00
N THR A 474 -0.46 63.89 -6.32
CA THR A 474 0.55 63.98 -7.41
C THR A 474 0.89 62.69 -8.18
N SER A 475 1.16 62.89 -9.46
CA SER A 475 1.08 61.96 -10.60
C SER A 475 2.43 61.79 -11.32
N LEU A 476 2.41 61.04 -12.44
CA LEU A 476 3.48 60.87 -13.46
C LEU A 476 4.59 59.87 -13.07
N SER A 477 5.12 59.04 -13.98
CA SER A 477 4.75 58.73 -15.38
C SER A 477 5.40 57.40 -15.82
N GLU A 478 5.10 56.95 -17.04
CA GLU A 478 6.02 56.16 -17.87
C GLU A 478 7.42 56.86 -17.91
N ASP A 479 8.58 56.24 -18.13
CA ASP A 479 8.90 55.34 -19.24
C ASP A 479 10.39 54.84 -19.17
N THR A 480 10.69 53.77 -19.90
CA THR A 480 11.98 53.37 -20.55
C THR A 480 13.35 53.37 -19.80
N TRP A 481 14.07 52.21 -19.77
CA TRP A 481 15.18 51.85 -20.71
C TRP A 481 15.89 50.52 -20.40
N LEU A 482 16.60 49.99 -21.41
CA LEU A 482 17.26 48.67 -21.46
C LEU A 482 18.51 48.53 -20.56
N GLY A 483 18.81 47.29 -20.18
CA GLY A 483 20.14 46.83 -19.77
C GLY A 483 20.31 45.31 -19.91
N TYR A 484 21.04 44.85 -20.93
CA TYR A 484 21.52 43.46 -21.00
C TYR A 484 22.62 43.25 -19.96
N HIS A 485 22.58 42.16 -19.18
CA HIS A 485 23.69 41.19 -19.07
C HIS A 485 23.39 40.01 -18.11
N GLN A 486 23.56 38.80 -18.66
CA GLN A 486 24.15 37.60 -18.03
C GLN A 486 23.39 36.80 -16.94
N GLU A 487 22.90 35.62 -17.38
CA GLU A 487 23.02 34.30 -16.76
C GLU A 487 23.25 34.20 -15.24
N LEU A 488 22.17 33.86 -14.52
CA LEU A 488 22.12 32.79 -13.52
C LEU A 488 20.65 32.33 -13.45
N ASP A 489 20.36 31.04 -13.62
CA ASP A 489 19.04 30.49 -13.28
C ASP A 489 18.91 30.52 -11.74
N GLU A 490 18.40 31.63 -11.21
CA GLU A 490 17.99 31.70 -9.81
C GLU A 490 16.82 30.73 -9.60
N GLU A 491 17.12 29.58 -8.99
CA GLU A 491 16.13 28.59 -8.59
C GLU A 491 15.15 29.22 -7.60
N LEU A 492 13.99 29.68 -8.09
CA LEU A 492 12.94 30.30 -7.30
C LEU A 492 12.10 29.22 -6.58
N GLY A 493 12.03 29.29 -5.26
CA GLY A 493 11.19 28.43 -4.43
C GLY A 493 10.23 29.22 -3.54
N GLU A 494 9.29 28.53 -2.90
CA GLU A 494 8.31 29.14 -2.00
C GLU A 494 8.85 29.20 -0.56
N CYS A 495 8.73 30.37 0.08
CA CYS A 495 9.17 30.57 1.46
C CYS A 495 8.41 29.66 2.43
N ARG A 496 9.11 28.76 3.12
CA ARG A 496 8.53 27.74 4.03
C ARG A 496 7.65 28.25 5.18
N HIS A 497 7.60 29.56 5.41
CA HIS A 497 6.77 30.18 6.45
C HIS A 497 5.57 30.96 5.89
N CYS A 498 5.66 31.53 4.69
CA CYS A 498 4.64 32.46 4.19
C CYS A 498 4.41 32.40 2.68
N ASP A 499 4.87 31.32 2.04
CA ASP A 499 4.65 30.91 0.65
C ASP A 499 5.03 31.94 -0.44
N ARG A 500 5.70 33.04 -0.04
CA ARG A 500 6.25 34.03 -0.96
C ARG A 500 7.42 33.44 -1.74
N THR A 501 7.33 33.51 -3.07
CA THR A 501 8.39 33.13 -4.00
C THR A 501 9.69 33.89 -3.68
N THR A 502 10.81 33.18 -3.65
CA THR A 502 12.12 33.73 -3.31
C THR A 502 13.24 32.83 -3.84
N SER A 503 14.36 33.44 -4.25
CA SER A 503 15.63 32.73 -4.51
C SER A 503 16.48 32.59 -3.24
N ARG A 504 16.11 33.24 -2.13
CA ARG A 504 16.85 33.21 -0.87
C ARG A 504 16.64 31.87 -0.15
N LYS A 505 17.68 31.05 -0.14
CA LYS A 505 17.77 29.77 0.59
C LYS A 505 18.25 29.97 2.04
N CYS A 506 18.06 28.96 2.87
CA CYS A 506 18.49 28.94 4.27
C CYS A 506 19.98 29.22 4.41
N SER A 507 20.33 30.27 5.16
CA SER A 507 21.71 30.75 5.34
C SER A 507 22.68 29.75 5.98
N VAL A 508 22.20 28.61 6.49
CA VAL A 508 23.02 27.60 7.18
C VAL A 508 23.28 26.36 6.31
N CYS A 509 22.25 25.79 5.69
CA CYS A 509 22.36 24.51 4.96
C CYS A 509 22.00 24.60 3.46
N ASN A 510 21.53 25.76 2.99
CA ASN A 510 21.19 26.02 1.60
C ASN A 510 20.13 25.07 0.98
N LYS A 511 19.28 24.41 1.80
CA LYS A 511 18.27 23.43 1.34
C LYS A 511 16.86 23.99 1.10
N ASP A 512 16.30 24.71 2.07
CA ASP A 512 14.94 25.25 2.01
C ASP A 512 14.91 26.77 1.79
N PHE A 513 13.81 27.28 1.24
CA PHE A 513 13.63 28.68 0.85
C PHE A 513 12.98 29.53 1.94
N TYR A 514 13.49 30.76 2.12
CA TYR A 514 13.05 31.71 3.14
C TYR A 514 13.21 33.16 2.66
N CYS A 515 12.09 33.86 2.43
CA CYS A 515 12.08 35.18 1.82
C CYS A 515 12.67 36.32 2.67
N SER A 516 13.05 36.04 3.92
CA SER A 516 13.71 36.97 4.84
C SER A 516 14.39 36.21 5.97
N GLU A 517 15.34 36.85 6.65
CA GLU A 517 15.91 36.32 7.90
C GLU A 517 14.85 36.10 8.99
N LEU A 518 13.81 36.93 9.06
CA LEU A 518 12.71 36.76 10.00
C LEU A 518 11.93 35.46 9.74
N CYS A 519 11.66 35.13 8.47
CA CYS A 519 11.05 33.84 8.13
C CYS A 519 12.01 32.66 8.38
N GLU A 520 13.32 32.88 8.21
CA GLU A 520 14.36 31.89 8.49
C GLU A 520 14.73 31.75 9.99
N GLN A 521 14.26 32.66 10.84
CA GLN A 521 14.35 32.53 12.30
C GLN A 521 13.18 31.68 12.82
N LYS A 522 11.99 31.83 12.25
CA LYS A 522 10.78 31.07 12.57
C LYS A 522 10.75 29.65 11.93
N ARG A 523 11.86 28.92 11.99
CA ARG A 523 12.00 27.57 11.39
C ARG A 523 11.02 26.59 12.04
N SER A 524 10.31 25.83 11.22
CA SER A 524 9.34 24.82 11.68
C SER A 524 9.50 23.50 10.92
N GLY A 525 8.87 22.44 11.44
CA GLY A 525 8.82 21.13 10.79
C GLY A 525 10.19 20.46 10.58
N TYR A 526 10.29 19.66 9.50
CA TYR A 526 11.45 18.81 9.21
C TYR A 526 12.79 19.55 9.08
N HIS A 527 12.77 20.83 8.71
CA HIS A 527 13.99 21.64 8.58
C HIS A 527 14.66 21.90 9.93
N LEU A 528 13.88 22.04 11.02
CA LEU A 528 14.42 22.26 12.36
C LEU A 528 15.28 21.08 12.82
N PHE A 529 14.83 19.85 12.56
CA PHE A 529 15.51 18.61 12.94
C PHE A 529 16.74 18.29 12.08
N THR A 530 16.89 18.92 10.91
CA THR A 530 18.02 18.70 9.98
C THR A 530 18.96 19.90 9.86
N CYS A 531 18.63 21.03 10.51
CA CYS A 531 19.35 22.31 10.45
C CYS A 531 19.12 23.14 11.74
N ALA A 532 19.36 22.53 12.90
CA ALA A 532 19.17 23.15 14.21
C ALA A 532 20.26 24.20 14.51
N ARG A 533 19.87 25.38 15.02
CA ARG A 533 20.78 26.43 15.53
C ARG A 533 20.94 26.41 17.06
N ARG A 534 20.11 25.65 17.76
CA ARG A 534 20.15 25.38 19.21
C ARG A 534 19.91 23.88 19.43
N PRO A 535 20.25 23.32 20.61
CA PRO A 535 19.81 21.98 20.98
C PRO A 535 18.28 21.84 20.84
N LEU A 536 17.85 20.68 20.35
CA LEU A 536 16.45 20.28 20.35
C LEU A 536 16.04 19.93 21.78
N THR A 537 14.77 20.17 22.09
CA THR A 537 14.17 19.94 23.40
C THR A 537 12.96 19.02 23.27
N SER A 538 12.51 18.40 24.36
CA SER A 538 11.28 17.61 24.37
C SER A 538 10.05 18.39 23.88
N ALA A 539 10.03 19.72 23.98
CA ALA A 539 8.98 20.56 23.40
C ALA A 539 9.02 20.58 21.85
N ASP A 540 10.21 20.54 21.24
CA ASP A 540 10.35 20.44 19.78
C ASP A 540 9.88 19.09 19.26
N PHE A 541 10.21 18.00 19.99
CA PHE A 541 9.71 16.67 19.70
C PHE A 541 8.19 16.56 19.89
N LEU A 542 7.63 17.12 20.96
CA LEU A 542 6.16 17.26 21.11
C LEU A 542 5.57 18.01 19.92
N TRP A 543 6.16 19.14 19.50
CA TRP A 543 5.69 19.92 18.35
C TRP A 543 5.61 19.08 17.07
N ARG A 544 6.56 18.16 16.86
CA ARG A 544 6.55 17.21 15.74
C ARG A 544 5.40 16.21 15.84
N PHE A 545 5.09 15.70 17.04
CA PHE A 545 3.91 14.85 17.28
C PHE A 545 2.60 15.61 16.99
N LEU A 546 2.47 16.86 17.46
CA LEU A 546 1.29 17.71 17.20
C LEU A 546 1.05 17.97 15.70
N VAL A 547 2.12 18.26 14.95
CA VAL A 547 2.08 18.49 13.48
C VAL A 547 1.62 17.25 12.71
N ARG A 548 1.83 16.05 13.26
CA ARG A 548 1.54 14.77 12.61
C ARG A 548 0.27 14.09 13.09
N ASP A 549 -0.36 14.62 14.15
CA ASP A 549 -1.45 13.95 14.88
C ASP A 549 -1.05 12.55 15.42
N GLU A 550 0.23 12.40 15.78
CA GLU A 550 0.81 11.17 16.32
C GLU A 550 0.83 11.24 17.86
N LEU A 551 0.42 10.16 18.55
CA LEU A 551 0.52 10.06 20.01
C LEU A 551 1.93 9.62 20.46
N PRO A 552 2.60 10.34 21.38
CA PRO A 552 3.86 9.90 21.96
C PRO A 552 3.72 8.56 22.68
N THR A 553 4.72 7.70 22.54
CA THR A 553 4.79 6.36 23.15
C THR A 553 5.74 6.32 24.33
N ASP A 554 5.76 5.22 25.07
CA ASP A 554 6.73 4.96 26.14
C ASP A 554 8.18 4.79 25.64
N ALA A 555 8.38 4.57 24.34
CA ALA A 555 9.69 4.66 23.69
C ALA A 555 10.17 6.13 23.54
N ASP A 556 9.27 7.11 23.56
CA ASP A 556 9.55 8.55 23.43
C ASP A 556 9.76 9.21 24.80
N THR A 557 10.53 8.56 25.67
CA THR A 557 10.60 8.78 27.12
C THR A 557 10.65 10.26 27.55
N GLU A 558 11.48 11.08 26.90
CA GLU A 558 11.59 12.51 27.20
C GLU A 558 10.26 13.27 27.00
N VAL A 559 9.55 13.07 25.89
CA VAL A 559 8.26 13.72 25.64
C VAL A 559 7.17 13.11 26.52
N PHE A 560 7.23 11.79 26.70
CA PHE A 560 6.24 11.00 27.41
C PHE A 560 6.16 11.40 28.89
N GLU A 561 7.30 11.63 29.53
CA GLU A 561 7.40 12.13 30.91
C GLU A 561 7.20 13.64 31.01
N ASP A 562 7.92 14.44 30.21
CA ASP A 562 8.00 15.91 30.38
C ASP A 562 6.67 16.65 30.23
N PHE A 563 5.73 16.06 29.46
CA PHE A 563 4.43 16.66 29.14
C PHE A 563 3.24 15.87 29.71
N GLY A 564 3.48 14.89 30.58
CA GLY A 564 2.45 14.21 31.40
C GLY A 564 1.70 13.05 30.74
N PHE A 565 2.18 12.53 29.60
CA PHE A 565 1.56 11.37 28.94
C PHE A 565 1.76 10.07 29.73
N SER A 566 2.89 9.94 30.43
CA SER A 566 3.21 8.83 31.33
C SER A 566 2.24 8.70 32.51
N HIS A 567 1.64 9.81 32.96
CA HIS A 567 0.71 9.86 34.08
C HIS A 567 -0.73 9.47 33.70
N LEU A 568 -1.00 9.21 32.41
CA LEU A 568 -2.32 8.84 31.91
C LEU A 568 -2.36 7.33 31.54
N PRO A 569 -3.20 6.50 32.18
CA PRO A 569 -3.28 5.07 31.89
C PRO A 569 -4.10 4.75 30.63
N SER A 570 -5.02 5.63 30.25
CA SER A 570 -5.98 5.43 29.15
C SER A 570 -5.50 6.10 27.86
N PHE A 571 -5.53 5.36 26.75
CA PHE A 571 -5.30 5.89 25.40
C PHE A 571 -6.23 7.09 25.10
N ALA A 572 -7.51 6.99 25.49
CA ALA A 572 -8.49 8.04 25.27
C ALA A 572 -8.17 9.32 26.06
N ASP A 573 -7.49 9.21 27.21
CA ASP A 573 -7.06 10.38 27.98
C ASP A 573 -5.74 10.95 27.47
N ARG A 574 -4.79 10.10 27.03
CA ARG A 574 -3.58 10.55 26.30
C ARG A 574 -3.96 11.31 25.02
N SER A 575 -4.96 10.83 24.28
CA SER A 575 -5.52 11.49 23.09
C SER A 575 -6.13 12.87 23.43
N LYS A 576 -6.88 13.01 24.53
CA LYS A 576 -7.39 14.32 24.99
C LYS A 576 -6.26 15.28 25.39
N LEU A 577 -5.18 14.77 25.97
CA LEU A 577 -3.99 15.56 26.30
C LEU A 577 -3.25 16.02 25.04
N LEU A 578 -3.11 15.17 24.02
CA LEU A 578 -2.58 15.57 22.71
C LEU A 578 -3.46 16.65 22.06
N GLY A 579 -4.78 16.46 22.06
CA GLY A 579 -5.76 17.44 21.54
C GLY A 579 -5.74 18.79 22.26
N LEU A 580 -5.40 18.81 23.55
CA LEU A 580 -5.14 20.05 24.30
C LEU A 580 -3.89 20.77 23.76
N TYR A 581 -2.77 20.07 23.60
CA TYR A 581 -1.55 20.67 23.06
C TYR A 581 -1.72 21.09 21.59
N GLN A 582 -2.49 20.35 20.79
CA GLN A 582 -2.81 20.72 19.40
C GLN A 582 -3.57 22.03 19.30
N GLY A 583 -4.47 22.33 20.24
CA GLY A 583 -5.18 23.62 20.25
C GLY A 583 -4.26 24.81 20.51
N LEU A 584 -3.14 24.63 21.23
CA LEU A 584 -2.09 25.66 21.35
C LEU A 584 -1.35 25.86 20.02
N TYR A 585 -1.05 24.76 19.31
CA TYR A 585 -0.36 24.78 18.01
C TYR A 585 -1.22 25.42 16.89
N LEU A 586 -2.47 24.98 16.73
CA LEU A 586 -3.34 25.39 15.61
C LEU A 586 -3.73 26.87 15.62
N LEU A 587 -3.71 27.51 16.80
CA LEU A 587 -4.01 28.93 16.96
C LEU A 587 -2.77 29.84 16.79
N GLY A 588 -1.56 29.27 16.67
CA GLY A 588 -0.36 29.96 16.20
C GLY A 588 0.27 31.02 17.11
N GLU A 589 -0.31 31.30 18.29
CA GLU A 589 0.23 32.27 19.26
C GLU A 589 1.33 31.70 20.19
N VAL A 590 1.50 30.37 20.23
CA VAL A 590 2.43 29.67 21.11
C VAL A 590 3.45 28.90 20.28
N THR A 591 4.72 28.94 20.65
CA THR A 591 5.79 28.17 19.98
C THR A 591 6.29 26.99 20.83
N ALA A 592 7.06 26.08 20.22
CA ALA A 592 7.79 25.04 20.96
C ALA A 592 8.76 25.63 22.00
N GLU A 593 9.34 26.81 21.72
CA GLU A 593 10.25 27.52 22.64
C GLU A 593 9.49 28.08 23.85
N ASP A 594 8.27 28.59 23.63
CA ASP A 594 7.38 28.98 24.71
C ASP A 594 6.96 27.78 25.57
N LEU A 595 6.59 26.65 24.97
CA LEU A 595 6.27 25.43 25.73
C LEU A 595 7.47 24.93 26.55
N HIS A 596 8.67 24.90 25.96
CA HIS A 596 9.89 24.52 26.68
C HIS A 596 10.14 25.45 27.87
N LYS A 597 10.02 26.77 27.65
CA LYS A 597 10.13 27.77 28.70
C LYS A 597 9.08 27.58 29.80
N TRP A 598 7.81 27.40 29.44
CA TRP A 598 6.73 27.23 30.41
C TRP A 598 6.92 25.95 31.25
N ARG A 599 7.42 24.87 30.63
CA ARG A 599 7.74 23.62 31.33
C ARG A 599 8.94 23.80 32.27
N THR A 600 10.02 24.45 31.81
CA THR A 600 11.24 24.64 32.62
C THR A 600 11.08 25.66 33.75
N GLU A 601 10.23 26.68 33.57
CA GLU A 601 9.87 27.64 34.62
C GLU A 601 8.77 27.13 35.57
N GLY A 602 8.21 25.93 35.33
CA GLY A 602 7.10 25.37 36.12
C GLY A 602 5.77 26.12 35.94
N THR A 603 5.65 26.96 34.92
CA THR A 603 4.47 27.82 34.65
C THR A 603 3.48 27.21 33.65
N LEU A 604 3.75 26.00 33.12
CA LEU A 604 3.00 25.29 32.08
C LEU A 604 1.47 25.31 32.30
N ILE A 605 0.98 24.88 33.46
CA ILE A 605 -0.46 24.84 33.78
C ILE A 605 -1.07 26.23 33.80
N ALA A 606 -0.37 27.21 34.37
CA ALA A 606 -0.84 28.59 34.48
C ALA A 606 -0.96 29.25 33.09
N ASN A 607 0.01 29.02 32.21
CA ASN A 607 0.04 29.57 30.87
C ASN A 607 -0.97 28.90 29.94
N ILE A 608 -1.16 27.57 30.02
CA ILE A 608 -2.24 26.86 29.30
C ILE A 608 -3.62 27.40 29.74
N LYS A 609 -3.86 27.57 31.04
CA LYS A 609 -5.09 28.21 31.54
C LYS A 609 -5.24 29.64 31.01
N ALA A 610 -4.20 30.47 31.12
CA ALA A 610 -4.21 31.86 30.68
C ALA A 610 -4.37 32.02 29.16
N PHE A 611 -4.00 31.03 28.36
CA PHE A 611 -4.27 30.96 26.94
C PHE A 611 -5.76 30.66 26.67
N TYR A 612 -6.25 29.50 27.11
CA TYR A 612 -7.62 29.06 26.83
C TYR A 612 -8.70 29.96 27.46
N TYR A 613 -8.44 30.63 28.58
CA TYR A 613 -9.42 31.57 29.15
C TYR A 613 -9.65 32.82 28.29
N ARG A 614 -8.74 33.20 27.38
CA ARG A 614 -8.96 34.30 26.41
C ARG A 614 -9.97 33.93 25.33
N ILE A 615 -10.06 32.65 25.00
CA ILE A 615 -10.99 32.11 24.01
C ILE A 615 -12.41 32.15 24.62
N PRO A 616 -13.46 32.56 23.89
CA PRO A 616 -14.85 32.48 24.36
C PRO A 616 -15.23 31.05 24.77
N GLU A 617 -16.05 30.90 25.81
CA GLU A 617 -16.31 29.59 26.43
C GLU A 617 -16.86 28.53 25.46
N ALA A 618 -17.79 28.93 24.58
CA ALA A 618 -18.34 28.05 23.53
C ALA A 618 -17.32 27.59 22.48
N SER A 619 -16.12 28.20 22.43
CA SER A 619 -15.08 27.95 21.42
C SER A 619 -13.82 27.31 22.00
N ARG A 620 -13.78 26.97 23.29
CA ARG A 620 -12.61 26.34 23.96
C ARG A 620 -12.42 24.84 23.63
N GLY A 621 -13.42 24.20 23.02
CA GLY A 621 -13.42 22.77 22.74
C GLY A 621 -13.58 21.89 23.99
N GLY A 622 -13.68 20.57 23.79
CA GLY A 622 -13.89 19.60 24.89
C GLY A 622 -12.65 19.26 25.72
N TYR A 623 -11.44 19.48 25.17
CA TYR A 623 -10.18 19.09 25.81
C TYR A 623 -9.80 19.99 26.99
N PHE A 624 -10.05 21.30 26.92
CA PHE A 624 -9.74 22.21 28.02
C PHE A 624 -10.61 22.00 29.28
N PRO A 625 -11.94 21.83 29.19
CA PRO A 625 -12.77 21.42 30.33
C PRO A 625 -12.40 20.06 30.94
N TRP A 626 -11.86 19.13 30.13
CA TRP A 626 -11.28 17.88 30.64
C TRP A 626 -9.97 18.17 31.39
N PHE A 627 -9.04 18.94 30.82
CA PHE A 627 -7.76 19.31 31.43
C PHE A 627 -7.92 20.01 32.79
N LEU A 628 -8.92 20.90 32.95
CA LEU A 628 -9.19 21.56 34.23
C LEU A 628 -9.51 20.60 35.38
N LYS A 629 -9.93 19.35 35.08
CA LYS A 629 -10.16 18.29 36.07
C LYS A 629 -8.93 17.39 36.29
N HIS A 630 -7.92 17.51 35.45
CA HIS A 630 -6.73 16.64 35.40
C HIS A 630 -5.42 17.42 35.49
N THR A 631 -5.38 18.64 36.07
CA THR A 631 -4.14 19.44 36.08
C THR A 631 -2.99 18.76 36.85
N HIS A 632 -3.33 17.91 37.82
CA HIS A 632 -2.39 17.10 38.60
C HIS A 632 -1.43 16.25 37.76
N ILE A 633 -1.80 15.89 36.51
CA ILE A 633 -0.91 15.14 35.59
C ILE A 633 0.37 15.91 35.20
N LEU A 634 0.42 17.22 35.47
CA LEU A 634 1.57 18.09 35.24
C LEU A 634 2.16 18.64 36.56
N GLU A 635 1.70 18.20 37.74
CA GLU A 635 2.02 18.82 39.04
C GLU A 635 3.08 18.05 39.86
N SER A 636 3.24 16.73 39.70
CA SER A 636 4.34 15.94 40.29
C SER A 636 4.48 14.53 39.70
N PRO A 637 5.70 13.97 39.60
CA PRO A 637 5.92 12.62 39.08
C PRO A 637 5.59 11.54 40.11
N ILE A 638 4.64 10.67 39.78
CA ILE A 638 4.44 9.39 40.48
C ILE A 638 5.47 8.40 39.92
N SER A 639 6.03 7.50 40.74
CA SER A 639 7.05 6.58 40.24
C SER A 639 6.46 5.66 39.15
N GLY A 640 7.23 5.40 38.08
CA GLY A 640 6.76 4.59 36.95
C GLY A 640 6.29 3.17 37.36
N LYS A 641 6.74 2.66 38.51
CA LYS A 641 6.24 1.43 39.13
C LYS A 641 4.83 1.56 39.69
N GLU A 642 4.57 2.59 40.50
CA GLU A 642 3.23 2.83 41.06
C GLU A 642 2.23 3.17 39.96
N ALA A 643 2.65 3.91 38.93
CA ALA A 643 1.86 4.17 37.74
C ALA A 643 1.54 2.88 36.95
N ALA A 644 2.52 1.99 36.73
CA ALA A 644 2.30 0.71 36.04
C ALA A 644 1.44 -0.28 36.85
N GLU A 645 1.64 -0.39 38.17
CA GLU A 645 0.83 -1.25 39.02
C GLU A 645 -0.61 -0.75 39.15
N SER A 646 -0.81 0.58 39.20
CA SER A 646 -2.13 1.20 39.10
C SER A 646 -2.79 0.97 37.73
N MET A 647 -2.03 1.12 36.63
CA MET A 647 -2.49 0.94 35.25
C MET A 647 -2.95 -0.49 34.97
N ILE A 648 -2.20 -1.51 35.43
CA ILE A 648 -2.64 -2.91 35.34
C ILE A 648 -3.90 -3.16 36.18
N THR A 649 -3.98 -2.56 37.38
CA THR A 649 -5.13 -2.77 38.27
C THR A 649 -6.42 -2.13 37.73
N THR A 650 -6.33 -0.95 37.10
CA THR A 650 -7.50 -0.29 36.48
C THR A 650 -7.87 -0.86 35.12
N PHE A 651 -6.91 -1.31 34.29
CA PHE A 651 -7.21 -1.91 32.98
C PHE A 651 -7.99 -3.24 33.07
N PHE A 652 -7.90 -3.92 34.20
CA PHE A 652 -8.60 -5.19 34.43
C PHE A 652 -9.83 -5.07 35.34
N ASP A 653 -10.18 -3.87 35.86
CA ASP A 653 -11.22 -3.74 36.88
C ASP A 653 -12.63 -4.14 36.38
N GLN A 654 -13.02 -3.64 35.21
CA GLN A 654 -14.28 -3.95 34.54
C GLN A 654 -14.32 -5.42 34.09
N ALA A 655 -13.24 -5.90 33.48
CA ALA A 655 -13.11 -7.28 33.02
C ALA A 655 -13.16 -8.29 34.19
N CYS A 656 -12.59 -7.95 35.35
CA CYS A 656 -12.52 -8.84 36.51
C CYS A 656 -13.91 -9.30 36.97
N THR A 657 -14.95 -8.48 36.80
CA THR A 657 -16.33 -8.82 37.16
C THR A 657 -16.94 -9.95 36.31
N TYR A 658 -16.30 -10.33 35.19
CA TYR A 658 -16.75 -11.40 34.30
C TYR A 658 -16.13 -12.76 34.63
N LEU A 659 -15.06 -12.82 35.42
CA LEU A 659 -14.48 -14.09 35.87
C LEU A 659 -15.39 -14.77 36.90
N ASP A 660 -15.36 -16.10 36.93
CA ASP A 660 -15.95 -16.89 38.02
C ASP A 660 -15.44 -16.37 39.40
N PRO A 661 -16.25 -16.39 40.47
CA PRO A 661 -15.86 -15.84 41.78
C PRO A 661 -14.56 -16.38 42.37
N GLU A 662 -14.15 -17.59 41.98
CA GLU A 662 -12.90 -18.25 42.40
C GLU A 662 -11.63 -17.68 41.71
N ASP A 663 -11.82 -16.94 40.61
CA ASP A 663 -10.77 -16.32 39.79
C ASP A 663 -10.78 -14.78 39.86
N GLN A 664 -11.80 -14.18 40.49
CA GLN A 664 -11.85 -12.73 40.69
C GLN A 664 -10.69 -12.25 41.57
N GLY A 665 -9.98 -11.21 41.12
CA GLY A 665 -8.77 -10.68 41.74
C GLY A 665 -7.45 -11.33 41.32
N LYS A 666 -7.48 -12.37 40.48
CA LYS A 666 -6.27 -12.95 39.86
C LYS A 666 -5.79 -12.13 38.68
N LYS A 667 -4.47 -12.04 38.51
CA LYS A 667 -3.83 -11.43 37.33
C LYS A 667 -3.91 -12.38 36.12
N PRO A 668 -3.85 -11.90 34.87
CA PRO A 668 -3.93 -12.75 33.69
C PRO A 668 -2.95 -13.94 33.69
N GLN A 669 -1.73 -13.73 34.19
CA GLN A 669 -0.69 -14.77 34.25
C GLN A 669 -1.01 -15.91 35.25
N GLU A 670 -1.95 -15.67 36.17
CA GLU A 670 -2.36 -16.60 37.24
C GLU A 670 -3.58 -17.45 36.82
N LEU A 671 -4.26 -17.09 35.72
CA LEU A 671 -5.41 -17.81 35.19
C LEU A 671 -4.96 -19.04 34.38
N LYS A 672 -5.62 -20.18 34.60
CA LYS A 672 -5.43 -21.42 33.82
C LYS A 672 -6.77 -22.01 33.39
N PRO A 673 -6.86 -22.67 32.22
CA PRO A 673 -5.81 -22.82 31.19
C PRO A 673 -5.47 -21.49 30.50
N ASP A 674 -4.38 -21.43 29.74
CA ASP A 674 -3.88 -20.20 29.11
C ASP A 674 -4.91 -19.53 28.17
N ALA A 675 -5.86 -20.32 27.63
CA ALA A 675 -7.02 -19.79 26.89
C ALA A 675 -7.94 -18.91 27.76
N LYS A 676 -8.10 -19.19 29.05
CA LYS A 676 -8.88 -18.33 29.98
C LYS A 676 -8.17 -16.99 30.19
N ALA A 677 -6.84 -17.01 30.34
CA ALA A 677 -6.03 -15.80 30.43
C ALA A 677 -6.16 -14.91 29.17
N ALA A 678 -6.05 -15.50 27.97
CA ALA A 678 -6.18 -14.74 26.73
C ALA A 678 -7.61 -14.22 26.47
N CYS A 679 -8.66 -14.99 26.77
CA CYS A 679 -10.02 -14.49 26.70
C CYS A 679 -10.28 -13.34 27.71
N TYR A 680 -9.63 -13.37 28.87
CA TYR A 680 -9.70 -12.30 29.87
C TYR A 680 -8.98 -11.01 29.42
N ILE A 681 -7.78 -11.14 28.81
CA ILE A 681 -7.05 -10.02 28.19
C ILE A 681 -7.85 -9.40 27.05
N MET A 682 -8.36 -10.22 26.12
CA MET A 682 -9.18 -9.74 25.01
C MET A 682 -10.46 -9.03 25.49
N LEU A 683 -11.07 -9.50 26.58
CA LEU A 683 -12.24 -8.83 27.16
C LEU A 683 -11.88 -7.44 27.72
N ALA A 684 -10.77 -7.32 28.45
CA ALA A 684 -10.27 -6.02 28.92
C ALA A 684 -9.96 -5.06 27.74
N GLU A 685 -9.27 -5.55 26.71
CA GLU A 685 -8.99 -4.79 25.48
C GLU A 685 -10.28 -4.27 24.82
N VAL A 686 -11.28 -5.14 24.62
CA VAL A 686 -12.56 -4.76 24.01
C VAL A 686 -13.33 -3.74 24.87
N LEU A 687 -13.33 -3.90 26.20
CA LEU A 687 -13.99 -2.96 27.12
C LEU A 687 -13.30 -1.58 27.13
N HIS A 688 -11.98 -1.55 26.96
CA HIS A 688 -11.19 -0.31 26.89
C HIS A 688 -10.98 0.23 25.46
N MET A 689 -11.64 -0.33 24.44
CA MET A 689 -11.49 0.04 23.02
C MET A 689 -10.03 -0.07 22.50
N GLY A 690 -9.23 -0.91 23.14
CA GLY A 690 -7.83 -1.16 22.79
C GLY A 690 -7.65 -2.23 21.72
N HIS A 691 -6.40 -2.40 21.31
CA HIS A 691 -5.92 -3.47 20.43
C HIS A 691 -4.51 -3.87 20.89
N PRO A 692 -4.17 -5.17 20.91
CA PRO A 692 -2.88 -5.62 21.42
C PRO A 692 -1.72 -5.11 20.57
N ASN A 693 -0.59 -4.83 21.22
CA ASN A 693 0.66 -4.55 20.54
C ASN A 693 1.08 -5.78 19.71
N PRO A 694 1.35 -5.64 18.39
CA PRO A 694 1.68 -6.77 17.52
C PRO A 694 3.00 -7.49 17.84
N ILE A 695 3.77 -7.00 18.80
CA ILE A 695 5.04 -7.58 19.28
C ILE A 695 4.81 -8.49 20.51
N GLU A 696 3.65 -8.41 21.18
CA GLU A 696 3.36 -9.20 22.39
C GLU A 696 2.90 -10.64 22.08
N GLU A 697 3.25 -11.58 22.97
CA GLU A 697 2.93 -13.01 22.84
C GLU A 697 1.40 -13.28 22.75
N ASN A 698 0.60 -12.39 23.36
CA ASN A 698 -0.86 -12.40 23.30
C ASN A 698 -1.42 -12.29 21.86
N TYR A 699 -0.69 -11.65 20.94
CA TYR A 699 -1.09 -11.46 19.54
C TYR A 699 -1.30 -12.81 18.81
N TYR A 700 -0.54 -13.85 19.18
CA TYR A 700 -0.69 -15.19 18.62
C TYR A 700 -2.00 -15.88 19.05
N LEU A 701 -2.43 -15.70 20.31
CA LEU A 701 -3.76 -16.14 20.75
C LEU A 701 -4.87 -15.26 20.18
N HIS A 702 -4.62 -13.98 19.94
CA HIS A 702 -5.56 -13.09 19.26
C HIS A 702 -5.86 -13.55 17.82
N GLY A 703 -4.89 -14.15 17.11
CA GLY A 703 -5.12 -14.80 15.81
C GLY A 703 -6.04 -16.04 15.87
N ILE A 704 -5.95 -16.82 16.95
CA ILE A 704 -6.87 -17.95 17.20
C ILE A 704 -8.28 -17.42 17.54
N LEU A 705 -8.36 -16.41 18.40
CA LEU A 705 -9.61 -15.76 18.80
C LEU A 705 -10.29 -15.02 17.63
N ALA A 706 -9.52 -14.45 16.69
CA ALA A 706 -10.03 -13.88 15.45
C ALA A 706 -10.70 -14.94 14.56
N GLY A 707 -10.07 -16.12 14.39
CA GLY A 707 -10.69 -17.25 13.69
C GLY A 707 -11.97 -17.78 14.38
N VAL A 708 -12.00 -17.74 15.73
CA VAL A 708 -13.19 -18.06 16.52
C VAL A 708 -14.29 -17.00 16.32
N ARG A 709 -13.94 -15.71 16.25
CA ARG A 709 -14.85 -14.59 15.94
C ARG A 709 -15.41 -14.66 14.51
N GLU A 710 -14.60 -15.02 13.53
CA GLU A 710 -15.05 -15.30 12.15
C GLU A 710 -16.07 -16.44 12.06
N SER A 711 -16.04 -17.38 13.02
CA SER A 711 -17.00 -18.50 13.09
C SER A 711 -18.26 -18.20 13.92
N GLY A 712 -18.37 -17.02 14.54
CA GLY A 712 -19.49 -16.68 15.43
C GLY A 712 -19.56 -17.52 16.71
N SER A 713 -18.46 -18.18 17.12
CA SER A 713 -18.43 -19.08 18.29
C SER A 713 -17.72 -18.50 19.52
N LEU A 714 -17.33 -17.22 19.47
CA LEU A 714 -16.57 -16.54 20.53
C LEU A 714 -17.27 -16.57 21.89
N ILE A 715 -18.58 -16.30 21.94
CA ILE A 715 -19.37 -16.38 23.19
C ILE A 715 -19.31 -17.79 23.79
N LYS A 716 -19.45 -18.84 22.97
CA LYS A 716 -19.37 -20.25 23.45
C LYS A 716 -17.99 -20.59 24.01
N LEU A 717 -16.92 -20.00 23.47
CA LEU A 717 -15.56 -20.19 23.99
C LEU A 717 -15.40 -19.48 25.34
N MET A 718 -15.87 -18.24 25.47
CA MET A 718 -15.87 -17.48 26.74
C MET A 718 -16.70 -18.20 27.82
N ASP A 719 -17.90 -18.68 27.48
CA ASP A 719 -18.77 -19.49 28.34
C ASP A 719 -18.10 -20.80 28.80
N SER A 720 -17.35 -21.46 27.91
CA SER A 720 -16.63 -22.71 28.22
C SER A 720 -15.44 -22.52 29.15
N HIS A 721 -14.96 -21.28 29.29
CA HIS A 721 -13.85 -20.90 30.16
C HIS A 721 -14.26 -20.08 31.38
N GLY A 722 -15.56 -19.94 31.66
CA GLY A 722 -16.03 -19.30 32.90
C GLY A 722 -15.90 -17.77 32.90
N LEU A 723 -16.12 -17.15 31.74
CA LEU A 723 -16.26 -15.70 31.59
C LEU A 723 -17.76 -15.36 31.46
N LYS A 724 -18.49 -15.44 32.58
CA LYS A 724 -19.96 -15.34 32.66
C LYS A 724 -20.40 -14.18 33.55
N GLY A 725 -20.21 -12.96 33.05
CA GLY A 725 -20.63 -11.73 33.74
C GLY A 725 -21.99 -11.19 33.26
N PRO A 726 -22.47 -10.09 33.88
CA PRO A 726 -23.74 -9.45 33.50
C PRO A 726 -23.72 -8.99 32.05
N SER A 727 -24.75 -9.36 31.28
CA SER A 727 -24.82 -9.07 29.84
C SER A 727 -24.79 -7.56 29.55
N PHE A 728 -23.75 -7.09 28.85
CA PHE A 728 -23.82 -5.81 28.15
C PHE A 728 -24.97 -5.90 27.15
N ARG A 729 -25.95 -4.98 27.25
CA ARG A 729 -27.17 -5.01 26.43
C ARG A 729 -26.82 -5.12 24.95
N HIS A 730 -27.22 -6.25 24.34
CA HIS A 730 -26.99 -6.63 22.94
C HIS A 730 -25.55 -7.08 22.56
N LEU A 731 -24.59 -7.15 23.48
CA LEU A 731 -23.20 -7.57 23.16
C LEU A 731 -23.14 -9.03 22.70
N GLU A 732 -23.81 -9.95 23.40
CA GLU A 732 -23.93 -11.35 22.97
C GLU A 732 -24.58 -11.48 21.59
N SER A 733 -25.64 -10.69 21.33
CA SER A 733 -26.33 -10.67 20.03
C SER A 733 -25.41 -10.17 18.91
N PHE A 734 -24.61 -9.14 19.18
CA PHE A 734 -23.64 -8.58 18.24
C PHE A 734 -22.49 -9.56 17.95
N LEU A 735 -21.90 -10.17 18.98
CA LEU A 735 -20.77 -11.11 18.86
C LEU A 735 -21.17 -12.52 18.37
N SER A 736 -22.46 -12.86 18.41
CA SER A 736 -23.00 -14.10 17.82
C SER A 736 -23.10 -14.06 16.28
N VAL A 737 -22.98 -12.88 15.68
CA VAL A 737 -22.95 -12.70 14.22
C VAL A 737 -21.48 -12.51 13.80
N PRO A 738 -20.95 -13.30 12.85
CA PRO A 738 -19.58 -13.13 12.39
C PRO A 738 -19.41 -11.80 11.63
N PRO A 739 -18.22 -11.18 11.57
CA PRO A 739 -18.02 -9.86 10.95
C PRO A 739 -18.41 -9.74 9.47
N SER A 740 -18.51 -10.87 8.75
CA SER A 740 -18.98 -10.96 7.36
C SER A 740 -20.49 -11.20 7.22
N GLY A 741 -21.22 -11.27 8.35
CA GLY A 741 -22.65 -11.47 8.43
C GLY A 741 -23.47 -10.17 8.38
N PRO A 742 -24.79 -10.26 8.18
CA PRO A 742 -25.67 -9.10 8.10
C PRO A 742 -25.95 -8.52 9.50
N HIS A 743 -25.05 -7.66 9.99
CA HIS A 743 -25.32 -6.84 11.18
C HIS A 743 -26.40 -5.78 10.87
N LYS A 744 -27.28 -5.49 11.84
CA LYS A 744 -28.23 -4.37 11.75
C LYS A 744 -27.47 -3.05 11.58
N SER A 745 -27.89 -2.19 10.66
CA SER A 745 -27.16 -0.98 10.25
C SER A 745 -26.92 0.03 11.37
N VAL A 746 -27.70 -0.03 12.46
CA VAL A 746 -27.50 0.82 13.65
C VAL A 746 -26.15 0.58 14.34
N TRP A 747 -25.55 -0.59 14.18
CA TRP A 747 -24.21 -0.86 14.69
C TRP A 747 -23.14 -0.12 13.86
N GLY A 748 -23.32 -0.06 12.54
CA GLY A 748 -22.54 0.81 11.66
C GLY A 748 -22.72 2.29 12.01
N LEU A 749 -23.97 2.73 12.27
CA LEU A 749 -24.24 4.08 12.76
C LEU A 749 -23.47 4.38 14.06
N LYS A 750 -23.53 3.50 15.08
CA LYS A 750 -22.78 3.69 16.33
C LYS A 750 -21.28 3.79 16.09
N GLN A 751 -20.71 2.97 15.20
CA GLN A 751 -19.30 3.03 14.85
C GLN A 751 -18.93 4.36 14.16
N PHE A 752 -19.70 4.78 13.15
CA PHE A 752 -19.52 6.05 12.46
C PHE A 752 -19.61 7.27 13.39
N LEU A 753 -20.58 7.27 14.32
CA LEU A 753 -20.72 8.32 15.33
C LEU A 753 -19.59 8.31 16.37
N ALA A 754 -19.03 7.15 16.69
CA ALA A 754 -17.86 7.06 17.58
C ALA A 754 -16.61 7.63 16.90
N ILE A 755 -16.34 7.25 15.64
CA ILE A 755 -15.20 7.74 14.84
C ILE A 755 -15.21 9.27 14.72
N SER A 756 -16.40 9.89 14.63
CA SER A 756 -16.56 11.37 14.67
C SER A 756 -15.83 12.18 13.57
N GLN A 757 -15.22 11.52 12.58
CA GLN A 757 -14.49 12.13 11.45
C GLN A 757 -15.20 11.87 10.11
N PRO A 758 -16.39 12.47 9.85
CA PRO A 758 -17.20 12.18 8.66
C PRO A 758 -16.60 12.64 7.33
N THR A 759 -15.52 13.42 7.35
CA THR A 759 -14.74 13.83 6.17
C THR A 759 -13.79 12.74 5.68
N GLU A 760 -13.22 11.97 6.60
CA GLU A 760 -12.19 10.96 6.36
C GLU A 760 -12.82 9.56 6.28
N TYR A 761 -13.78 9.30 7.16
CA TYR A 761 -14.60 8.10 7.18
C TYR A 761 -16.08 8.48 6.92
N PRO A 762 -16.44 8.78 5.66
CA PRO A 762 -17.82 9.15 5.32
C PRO A 762 -18.78 7.97 5.59
N PRO A 763 -20.06 8.25 5.90
CA PRO A 763 -21.03 7.20 6.23
C PRO A 763 -21.19 6.23 5.06
N ASP A 764 -21.21 4.93 5.35
CA ASP A 764 -21.38 3.90 4.33
C ASP A 764 -22.78 3.94 3.69
N ALA A 765 -23.00 3.12 2.66
CA ALA A 765 -24.28 3.10 1.95
C ALA A 765 -25.47 2.80 2.89
N SER A 766 -25.37 1.83 3.80
CA SER A 766 -26.44 1.52 4.75
C SER A 766 -26.74 2.73 5.64
N ILE A 767 -25.70 3.35 6.22
CA ILE A 767 -25.86 4.52 7.10
C ILE A 767 -26.48 5.70 6.35
N ARG A 768 -26.08 5.92 5.09
CA ARG A 768 -26.57 7.02 4.25
C ARG A 768 -28.04 6.94 3.91
N PHE A 769 -28.54 5.73 3.65
CA PHE A 769 -29.94 5.51 3.27
C PHE A 769 -30.85 5.29 4.48
N ASP A 770 -30.41 4.52 5.47
CA ASP A 770 -31.22 4.17 6.64
C ASP A 770 -31.40 5.37 7.58
N TYR A 771 -30.32 6.10 7.88
CA TYR A 771 -30.36 7.19 8.88
C TYR A 771 -30.35 8.60 8.29
N GLY A 772 -30.62 8.72 6.98
CA GLY A 772 -30.94 10.00 6.36
C GLY A 772 -29.74 10.88 5.98
N PHE A 773 -28.48 10.45 6.17
CA PHE A 773 -27.30 11.25 5.77
C PHE A 773 -27.22 11.52 4.26
N LYS A 774 -27.95 10.78 3.41
CA LYS A 774 -28.15 11.13 1.99
C LYS A 774 -28.90 12.45 1.78
N ASN A 775 -29.70 12.89 2.75
CA ASN A 775 -30.49 14.11 2.68
C ASN A 775 -29.70 15.37 3.06
N CYS A 776 -28.52 15.21 3.69
CA CYS A 776 -27.62 16.31 4.02
C CYS A 776 -27.03 16.94 2.74
N ARG A 777 -27.20 18.26 2.59
CA ARG A 777 -26.77 19.06 1.44
C ARG A 777 -25.42 19.74 1.64
N ASN A 778 -25.00 19.88 2.89
CA ASN A 778 -23.74 20.50 3.27
C ASN A 778 -23.16 19.79 4.52
N PHE A 779 -21.95 20.18 4.91
CA PHE A 779 -21.24 19.55 6.03
C PHE A 779 -21.87 19.86 7.40
N GLU A 780 -22.50 21.02 7.54
CA GLU A 780 -23.20 21.45 8.76
C GLU A 780 -24.45 20.60 9.05
N GLU A 781 -25.25 20.28 8.03
CA GLU A 781 -26.36 19.33 8.12
C GLU A 781 -25.87 17.93 8.50
N THR A 782 -24.71 17.49 7.99
CA THR A 782 -24.09 16.21 8.37
C THR A 782 -23.69 16.18 9.84
N CYS A 783 -22.98 17.21 10.32
CA CYS A 783 -22.55 17.31 11.72
C CYS A 783 -23.74 17.42 12.68
N THR A 784 -24.75 18.20 12.31
CA THR A 784 -25.99 18.37 13.07
C THR A 784 -26.72 17.03 13.21
N LEU A 785 -26.85 16.27 12.12
CA LEU A 785 -27.49 14.96 12.14
C LEU A 785 -26.68 13.93 12.95
N MET A 786 -25.35 13.97 12.89
CA MET A 786 -24.49 13.16 13.77
C MET A 786 -24.74 13.48 15.25
N GLU A 787 -24.82 14.76 15.62
CA GLU A 787 -25.02 15.17 17.01
C GLU A 787 -26.41 14.78 17.53
N ILE A 788 -27.46 14.91 16.70
CA ILE A 788 -28.80 14.40 17.01
C ILE A 788 -28.76 12.90 17.33
N TYR A 789 -28.11 12.08 16.50
CA TYR A 789 -28.03 10.64 16.78
C TYR A 789 -27.11 10.30 17.97
N LYS A 790 -26.02 11.06 18.20
CA LYS A 790 -25.17 10.90 19.39
C LYS A 790 -25.97 11.12 20.68
N GLN A 791 -26.74 12.20 20.75
CA GLN A 791 -27.58 12.50 21.91
C GLN A 791 -28.74 11.51 22.05
N LEU A 792 -29.33 11.06 20.95
CA LEU A 792 -30.38 10.05 20.94
C LEU A 792 -29.90 8.70 21.49
N LEU A 793 -28.75 8.21 21.00
CA LEU A 793 -28.18 6.90 21.37
C LEU A 793 -27.54 6.86 22.78
N GLN A 794 -27.50 7.98 23.50
CA GLN A 794 -27.22 8.01 24.94
C GLN A 794 -28.43 7.56 25.79
N GLN A 795 -29.65 7.59 25.24
CA GLN A 795 -30.90 7.34 25.99
C GLN A 795 -31.81 6.29 25.34
N ALA A 796 -31.85 6.25 24.00
CA ALA A 796 -32.66 5.32 23.24
C ALA A 796 -31.93 3.98 23.02
N ASP A 797 -32.69 2.88 22.97
CA ASP A 797 -32.12 1.59 22.59
C ASP A 797 -31.74 1.58 21.09
N PRO A 798 -30.54 1.12 20.71
CA PRO A 798 -30.13 1.05 19.31
C PRO A 798 -31.06 0.18 18.44
N LEU A 799 -31.62 -0.90 18.98
CA LEU A 799 -32.52 -1.76 18.22
C LEU A 799 -33.88 -1.07 18.01
N ASP A 800 -34.41 -0.36 19.01
CA ASP A 800 -35.64 0.42 18.85
C ASP A 800 -35.48 1.53 17.79
N LEU A 801 -34.31 2.18 17.73
CA LEU A 801 -33.97 3.15 16.67
C LEU A 801 -33.95 2.49 15.28
N HIS A 802 -33.43 1.25 15.18
CA HIS A 802 -33.40 0.52 13.92
C HIS A 802 -34.81 0.08 13.47
N GLU A 803 -35.68 -0.36 14.38
CA GLU A 803 -37.07 -0.65 14.03
C GLU A 803 -37.84 0.63 13.67
N ALA A 804 -37.51 1.78 14.28
CA ALA A 804 -38.04 3.08 13.89
C ALA A 804 -37.58 3.52 12.48
N CYS A 805 -36.35 3.20 12.09
CA CYS A 805 -35.87 3.33 10.70
C CYS A 805 -36.74 2.52 9.74
N LEU A 806 -36.90 1.22 9.98
CA LEU A 806 -37.68 0.32 9.12
C LEU A 806 -39.18 0.68 9.07
N ALA A 807 -39.69 1.36 10.10
CA ALA A 807 -41.05 1.88 10.14
C ALA A 807 -41.23 3.25 9.46
N GLY A 808 -40.15 3.88 8.96
CA GLY A 808 -40.18 5.21 8.35
C GLY A 808 -40.36 6.37 9.34
N LYS A 809 -40.07 6.16 10.64
CA LYS A 809 -40.49 7.04 11.76
C LYS A 809 -39.31 7.54 12.60
N LEU A 810 -38.17 7.82 11.98
CA LEU A 810 -36.97 8.26 12.70
C LEU A 810 -37.18 9.60 13.43
N PHE A 811 -37.88 10.55 12.82
CA PHE A 811 -38.14 11.84 13.44
C PHE A 811 -39.09 11.70 14.65
N GLU A 812 -40.23 11.02 14.47
CA GLU A 812 -41.20 10.76 15.55
C GLU A 812 -40.64 9.89 16.67
N PHE A 813 -39.64 9.06 16.37
CA PHE A 813 -38.90 8.32 17.39
C PHE A 813 -37.95 9.22 18.16
N ALA A 814 -37.17 10.06 17.47
CA ALA A 814 -36.18 10.92 18.08
C ALA A 814 -36.81 12.07 18.89
N GLU A 815 -37.96 12.60 18.46
CA GLU A 815 -38.76 13.60 19.22
C GLU A 815 -39.19 13.12 20.62
N LYS A 816 -39.27 11.80 20.86
CA LYS A 816 -39.63 11.24 22.18
C LYS A 816 -38.53 11.44 23.23
N PHE A 817 -37.29 11.64 22.78
CA PHE A 817 -36.12 11.79 23.64
C PHE A 817 -35.65 13.25 23.67
N HIS A 818 -35.62 13.92 22.51
CA HIS A 818 -35.09 15.28 22.36
C HIS A 818 -36.02 16.16 21.53
N LYS A 819 -36.18 17.44 21.91
CA LYS A 819 -36.87 18.42 21.05
C LYS A 819 -36.00 18.78 19.85
N ILE A 820 -36.24 18.08 18.74
CA ILE A 820 -35.62 18.36 17.45
C ILE A 820 -36.43 19.45 16.75
N LYS A 821 -35.76 20.39 16.07
CA LYS A 821 -36.46 21.40 15.28
C LYS A 821 -37.09 20.76 14.04
N GLU A 822 -38.31 21.18 13.71
CA GLU A 822 -39.08 20.71 12.55
C GLU A 822 -38.32 20.86 11.21
N GLU A 823 -37.43 21.85 11.09
CA GLU A 823 -36.55 22.04 9.91
C GLU A 823 -35.64 20.83 9.60
N TRP A 824 -35.33 20.01 10.61
CA TRP A 824 -34.50 18.81 10.48
C TRP A 824 -35.30 17.56 10.11
N ARG A 825 -36.66 17.60 10.05
CA ARG A 825 -37.49 16.46 9.64
C ARG A 825 -37.06 15.89 8.29
N ARG A 826 -36.80 16.79 7.33
CA ARG A 826 -36.28 16.49 5.98
C ARG A 826 -34.99 15.66 6.00
N LEU A 827 -34.15 15.78 7.02
CA LEU A 827 -32.93 15.00 7.13
C LEU A 827 -33.22 13.55 7.52
N MET A 828 -34.22 13.33 8.38
CA MET A 828 -34.57 12.01 8.93
C MET A 828 -35.62 11.25 8.11
N GLU A 829 -36.01 11.78 6.94
CA GLU A 829 -36.84 11.07 5.96
C GLU A 829 -36.08 9.87 5.39
N THR A 830 -36.67 8.67 5.49
CA THR A 830 -36.09 7.42 4.97
C THR A 830 -36.88 6.92 3.77
N MET A 831 -36.37 5.90 3.09
CA MET A 831 -37.09 5.22 2.00
C MET A 831 -38.10 4.18 2.50
N TYR A 832 -38.35 4.08 3.81
CA TYR A 832 -39.18 3.05 4.43
C TYR A 832 -40.58 3.59 4.84
N PRO A 833 -41.61 2.73 4.93
CA PRO A 833 -41.60 1.30 4.57
C PRO A 833 -41.54 1.08 3.04
N LEU A 834 -40.83 0.02 2.64
CA LEU A 834 -40.72 -0.46 1.24
C LEU A 834 -41.78 -1.51 0.91
#